data_AF-A0A1G2G7H5-F1
#
_entry.id   AF-A0A1G2G7H5-F1
#
_cell.length_a   1.000
_cell.length_b   1.000
_cell.length_c   1.000
_cell.angle_alpha   90.00
_cell.angle_beta   90.00
_cell.angle_gamma   90.00
#
_symmetry.space_group_name_H-M   'P 1'
#
loop_
_entity.id
_entity.type
_entity.pdbx_description
1 polymer ?
#
loop_
_entity_poly.entity_id
_entity_poly.type
_entity_poly.pdbx_seq_one_letter_code
_entity_poly.pdbx_strand_id
1 'polypeptide(L)'
;MFNQVKRFHRYIIWTSAGLVIGGAFAFAPVFLSGNFSPVQSLRSLWDGQSSADDAGIAPGFATKVARALFASEAGGGAYATRTLDAVNSEIPKAGKAVVADLGEMMIRVYADGVMEKEYPILSKGKPGSLWETPTGAYQVKTKEENHFSSIGSVWMPYSMQFFGNFFIHGWPHYVDGSAVPEGFSGGCIRLSDESAKDLFTRVEVGVPVIVVNGTEIAAPKSNEEDFHYFTRDSFATPPKVSAEGVFVADLDNNFVFYEKKANDARSIASVSKLMTALISVEAVNQYRDITLSTADVDAYGDTADMIVGKTYPVGELLWPLLLPSSNDAAYAIARTIGVKHFVSLMNEKASGLGLVHTKFYEPSGLDPRNVSSPIDLFRLTQHLWTNKRSLLDVTKNRNHKNWRNIHPFVAKSSFLGGKTGYIPEADKTVVAVFSVPFGEFADRPVAIVMLGSDDIRSDVERMRVWVKNNFYYGTKPLESQPKPLFTRSASKEPFSLLFVGDIMMNRGVEGVIQKEAGGNWDFPFQFIAGDLRNADMTFANLEGPVSDKGVDKHNLYSFRMDPGIIESIKDAGVDVVSLANNHVGDWGREAFEDTMRRLRRASVQYAGAGWNKAEAISATSFDVKGKRVGYLAFSDVGPTGLAAGDAASGIAIASVEVVQSAVRQAKEANDILVVSFHFGDEYQQNPSKRQRTLARAAIDAGARIVVGHHPHVVQSVEEYDGGVIMYSLGNFIFDQNFSEDTMSGMMVKIEFEGDKIAAIIPMPITINKSYQPSLETGPGGD
;
A
#
# COMPACT_ATOMS: atom_id res chain seq x y z
N MET A 1 69.88 -34.64 -6.02
CA MET A 1 69.86 -36.03 -5.52
C MET A 1 68.59 -36.20 -4.68
N PHE A 2 67.69 -37.09 -5.12
CA PHE A 2 66.51 -37.67 -4.45
C PHE A 2 65.30 -36.82 -3.97
N ASN A 3 64.24 -36.89 -4.78
CA ASN A 3 62.87 -37.34 -4.51
C ASN A 3 62.31 -37.54 -3.06
N GLN A 4 61.08 -37.03 -2.91
CA GLN A 4 59.85 -37.63 -2.37
C GLN A 4 59.51 -37.71 -0.85
N VAL A 5 58.39 -37.02 -0.53
CA VAL A 5 57.13 -37.52 0.10
C VAL A 5 57.12 -37.85 1.62
N LYS A 6 56.34 -37.11 2.44
CA LYS A 6 55.02 -37.46 3.06
C LYS A 6 54.68 -36.67 4.35
N ARG A 7 53.39 -36.25 4.42
CA ARG A 7 52.46 -36.18 5.57
C ARG A 7 52.52 -35.05 6.63
N PHE A 8 51.43 -34.27 6.59
CA PHE A 8 50.65 -33.67 7.68
C PHE A 8 50.91 -34.20 9.10
N HIS A 9 51.08 -33.27 10.05
CA HIS A 9 50.41 -33.23 11.37
C HIS A 9 50.28 -31.75 11.80
N ARG A 10 49.07 -31.18 11.80
CA ARG A 10 48.76 -29.94 12.54
C ARG A 10 47.86 -30.36 13.71
N TYR A 11 48.37 -30.20 14.93
CA TYR A 11 47.61 -30.42 16.15
C TYR A 11 46.55 -29.34 16.31
N ILE A 12 45.31 -29.73 16.60
CA ILE A 12 44.25 -28.85 17.08
C ILE A 12 44.36 -28.86 18.61
N ILE A 13 44.74 -27.73 19.21
CA ILE A 13 44.64 -27.55 20.66
C ILE A 13 43.22 -27.04 20.94
N TRP A 14 42.43 -27.83 21.67
CA TRP A 14 41.17 -27.41 22.25
C TRP A 14 41.43 -26.76 23.60
N THR A 15 41.12 -25.48 23.75
CA THR A 15 40.97 -24.86 25.08
C THR A 15 39.58 -24.27 25.20
N SER A 16 38.80 -24.79 26.13
CA SER A 16 37.51 -24.26 26.57
C SER A 16 37.76 -23.18 27.63
N ALA A 17 37.32 -21.95 27.36
CA ALA A 17 37.12 -20.93 28.39
C ALA A 17 35.60 -20.78 28.57
N GLY A 18 35.08 -21.18 29.73
CA GLY A 18 33.69 -20.99 30.09
C GLY A 18 33.52 -19.68 30.86
N LEU A 19 32.60 -18.82 30.41
CA LEU A 19 32.10 -17.68 31.19
C LEU A 19 30.69 -18.06 31.69
N VAL A 20 30.44 -17.93 33.01
CA VAL A 20 29.11 -18.15 33.59
C VAL A 20 28.48 -16.81 33.89
N ILE A 21 27.46 -16.43 33.14
CA ILE A 21 26.49 -15.40 33.52
C ILE A 21 25.10 -15.90 33.10
N GLY A 22 24.18 -16.05 34.06
CA GLY A 22 22.74 -16.21 33.76
C GLY A 22 22.26 -17.55 33.19
N GLY A 23 22.92 -18.69 33.47
CA GLY A 23 22.28 -20.00 33.38
C GLY A 23 22.15 -20.67 31.99
N ALA A 24 22.82 -20.19 30.94
CA ALA A 24 22.94 -20.90 29.67
C ALA A 24 24.41 -21.04 29.22
N PHE A 25 24.84 -22.25 28.88
CA PHE A 25 26.18 -22.53 28.34
C PHE A 25 26.18 -22.33 26.82
N ALA A 26 27.00 -21.40 26.31
CA ALA A 26 27.29 -21.29 24.88
C ALA A 26 28.78 -21.55 24.63
N PHE A 27 29.10 -22.47 23.72
CA PHE A 27 30.46 -22.69 23.20
C PHE A 27 30.54 -22.11 21.79
N ALA A 28 31.50 -21.21 21.55
CA ALA A 28 31.87 -20.79 20.20
C ALA A 28 33.36 -21.12 19.95
N PRO A 29 33.71 -21.76 18.81
CA PRO A 29 35.10 -22.02 18.47
C PRO A 29 35.76 -20.74 17.94
N VAL A 30 36.92 -20.38 18.50
CA VAL A 30 37.77 -19.29 18.01
C VAL A 30 38.94 -19.88 17.23
N PHE A 31 39.09 -19.48 15.96
CA PHE A 31 40.28 -19.78 15.16
C PHE A 31 41.23 -18.59 15.21
N LEU A 32 42.43 -18.78 15.77
CA LEU A 32 43.51 -17.79 15.73
C LEU A 32 44.62 -18.28 14.79
N SER A 33 44.92 -17.49 13.76
CA SER A 33 46.15 -17.63 12.96
C SER A 33 47.02 -16.38 13.16
N GLY A 34 48.10 -16.52 13.91
CA GLY A 34 49.08 -15.44 14.12
C GLY A 34 49.95 -15.67 15.36
N ASN A 35 51.27 -15.53 15.20
CA ASN A 35 52.27 -15.70 16.25
C ASN A 35 52.28 -14.50 17.21
N PHE A 36 51.92 -14.68 18.48
CA PHE A 36 52.35 -13.78 19.56
C PHE A 36 52.58 -14.53 20.88
N SER A 37 53.67 -14.13 21.56
CA SER A 37 54.15 -14.60 22.86
C SER A 37 53.25 -14.11 24.01
N PRO A 38 53.01 -14.90 25.07
CA PRO A 38 52.12 -14.50 26.17
C PRO A 38 52.86 -13.71 27.25
N VAL A 39 52.08 -12.95 28.02
CA VAL A 39 52.39 -12.28 29.30
C VAL A 39 52.89 -10.82 29.17
N GLN A 40 51.94 -9.89 29.10
CA GLN A 40 51.90 -8.64 29.88
C GLN A 40 50.72 -7.75 29.42
N SER A 41 49.52 -7.96 29.97
CA SER A 41 48.46 -6.91 30.06
C SER A 41 47.17 -7.46 30.69
N LEU A 42 47.19 -7.69 32.01
CA LEU A 42 45.96 -7.91 32.80
C LEU A 42 45.82 -6.93 33.96
N ARG A 43 46.50 -5.77 33.88
CA ARG A 43 46.44 -4.74 34.94
C ARG A 43 46.21 -3.31 34.48
N SER A 44 46.08 -3.01 33.19
CA SER A 44 45.90 -1.61 32.72
C SER A 44 44.49 -1.27 32.22
N LEU A 45 43.49 -2.15 32.39
CA LEU A 45 42.09 -1.88 32.03
C LEU A 45 41.19 -1.56 33.24
N TRP A 46 41.73 -1.59 34.46
CA TRP A 46 40.96 -1.32 35.68
C TRP A 46 41.10 0.13 36.19
N ASP A 47 42.22 0.80 35.92
CA ASP A 47 42.44 2.17 36.36
C ASP A 47 42.20 3.15 35.20
N GLY A 48 41.03 3.79 35.22
CA GLY A 48 40.54 4.73 34.21
C GLY A 48 41.34 6.04 34.14
N GLN A 49 42.53 5.99 33.56
CA GLN A 49 43.28 7.16 33.09
C GLN A 49 44.11 6.83 31.84
N SER A 50 43.64 7.20 30.66
CA SER A 50 44.44 7.83 29.59
C SER A 50 43.61 8.05 28.32
N SER A 51 43.91 9.16 27.66
CA SER A 51 43.34 9.66 26.41
C SER A 51 43.56 8.69 25.23
N ALA A 52 42.56 8.57 24.37
CA ALA A 52 42.68 7.91 23.08
C ALA A 52 43.73 8.63 22.22
N ASP A 53 44.86 7.98 21.95
CA ASP A 53 45.68 8.22 20.75
C ASP A 53 46.80 7.18 20.50
N ASP A 54 47.08 6.22 21.39
CA ASP A 54 48.24 5.30 21.24
C ASP A 54 47.90 3.83 20.88
N ALA A 55 46.91 3.61 20.02
CA ALA A 55 46.74 2.33 19.34
C ALA A 55 46.17 2.57 17.94
N GLY A 56 47.03 2.57 16.91
CA GLY A 56 46.70 2.86 15.50
C GLY A 56 45.61 1.97 14.88
N ILE A 57 44.37 2.21 15.27
CA ILE A 57 43.14 1.61 14.76
C ILE A 57 42.26 2.76 14.30
N ALA A 58 41.91 2.78 13.01
CA ALA A 58 41.11 3.84 12.41
C ALA A 58 39.81 4.08 13.21
N PRO A 59 39.49 5.35 13.58
CA PRO A 59 38.36 5.69 14.42
C PRO A 59 37.07 5.54 13.61
N GLY A 60 36.49 4.34 13.65
CA GLY A 60 35.26 4.04 12.92
C GLY A 60 34.90 2.55 12.92
N PHE A 61 35.88 1.67 13.12
CA PHE A 61 35.63 0.22 13.13
C PHE A 61 35.29 -0.31 14.53
N ALA A 62 36.02 0.13 15.57
CA ALA A 62 35.75 -0.28 16.96
C ALA A 62 34.38 0.22 17.47
N THR A 63 33.97 1.43 17.07
CA THR A 63 32.66 2.01 17.45
C THR A 63 31.50 1.32 16.76
N LYS A 64 31.69 0.77 15.54
CA LYS A 64 30.68 -0.03 14.82
C LYS A 64 30.52 -1.43 15.40
N VAL A 65 31.62 -2.06 15.80
CA VAL A 65 31.59 -3.40 16.42
C VAL A 65 31.07 -3.34 17.86
N ALA A 66 31.42 -2.32 18.63
CA ALA A 66 30.86 -2.11 19.97
C ALA A 66 29.35 -1.78 19.92
N ARG A 67 28.87 -0.94 18.98
CA ARG A 67 27.42 -0.71 18.80
C ARG A 67 26.66 -1.98 18.37
N ALA A 68 27.28 -2.86 17.60
CA ALA A 68 26.67 -4.13 17.20
C ALA A 68 26.59 -5.14 18.34
N LEU A 69 27.56 -5.14 19.27
CA LEU A 69 27.60 -6.05 20.41
C LEU A 69 26.79 -5.56 21.63
N PHE A 70 26.66 -4.24 21.85
CA PHE A 70 25.80 -3.70 22.90
C PHE A 70 24.30 -3.65 22.51
N ALA A 71 23.96 -3.90 21.24
CA ALA A 71 22.57 -4.01 20.78
C ALA A 71 21.95 -5.40 21.02
N SER A 72 22.73 -6.39 21.47
CA SER A 72 22.24 -7.77 21.63
C SER A 72 21.99 -8.22 23.08
N GLU A 73 22.22 -7.37 24.10
CA GLU A 73 22.08 -7.78 25.52
C GLU A 73 21.18 -6.88 26.39
N ALA A 74 20.38 -5.99 25.79
CA ALA A 74 19.27 -5.33 26.49
C ALA A 74 17.96 -5.64 25.76
N GLY A 75 17.01 -6.30 26.44
CA GLY A 75 15.73 -6.70 25.87
C GLY A 75 14.95 -5.52 25.27
N GLY A 76 14.72 -5.58 23.95
CA GLY A 76 14.01 -4.55 23.19
C GLY A 76 14.64 -4.25 21.83
N GLY A 77 14.85 -5.26 20.98
CA GLY A 77 15.43 -5.06 19.65
C GLY A 77 14.41 -4.50 18.65
N ALA A 78 14.68 -3.32 18.11
CA ALA A 78 13.91 -2.72 17.03
C ALA A 78 13.92 -3.62 15.78
N TYR A 79 12.74 -3.90 15.24
CA TYR A 79 12.57 -4.64 14.00
C TYR A 79 13.05 -3.78 12.82
N ALA A 80 14.12 -4.19 12.12
CA ALA A 80 14.66 -3.43 10.99
C ALA A 80 13.88 -3.75 9.70
N THR A 81 13.09 -2.79 9.21
CA THR A 81 12.50 -2.84 7.86
C THR A 81 13.45 -2.22 6.84
N ARG A 82 13.32 -2.64 5.58
CA ARG A 82 14.05 -2.05 4.44
C ARG A 82 13.15 -2.05 3.21
N THR A 83 13.44 -1.16 2.28
CA THR A 83 12.91 -1.26 0.91
C THR A 83 13.87 -2.12 0.09
N LEU A 84 13.33 -3.03 -0.72
CA LEU A 84 14.16 -3.77 -1.65
C LEU A 84 14.61 -2.84 -2.76
N ASP A 85 15.92 -2.75 -2.99
CA ASP A 85 16.46 -2.01 -4.13
C ASP A 85 15.82 -2.52 -5.41
N ALA A 86 15.39 -1.59 -6.27
CA ALA A 86 14.97 -1.94 -7.62
C ALA A 86 16.10 -2.74 -8.29
N VAL A 87 15.75 -3.73 -9.11
CA VAL A 87 16.75 -4.43 -9.91
C VAL A 87 17.28 -3.43 -10.93
N ASN A 88 18.34 -2.72 -10.56
CA ASN A 88 18.99 -1.73 -11.38
C ASN A 88 19.45 -2.40 -12.68
N SER A 89 18.67 -2.18 -13.75
CA SER A 89 19.23 -2.22 -15.10
C SER A 89 19.97 -0.90 -15.30
N GLU A 90 21.02 -0.68 -14.53
CA GLU A 90 21.87 0.49 -14.67
C GLU A 90 22.41 0.52 -16.09
N ILE A 91 22.29 1.68 -16.74
CA ILE A 91 22.88 1.89 -18.06
C ILE A 91 24.38 1.64 -17.92
N PRO A 92 24.97 0.70 -18.69
CA PRO A 92 26.38 0.42 -18.64
C PRO A 92 27.21 1.72 -18.77
N LYS A 93 28.11 1.95 -17.81
CA LYS A 93 29.00 3.12 -17.80
C LYS A 93 30.07 3.07 -18.90
N ALA A 94 30.26 1.91 -19.51
CA ALA A 94 31.19 1.67 -20.59
C ALA A 94 30.53 0.78 -21.65
N GLY A 95 30.80 1.02 -22.92
CA GLY A 95 30.22 0.30 -24.05
C GLY A 95 28.85 0.84 -24.48
N LYS A 96 28.26 0.19 -25.49
CA LYS A 96 26.95 0.56 -26.00
C LYS A 96 25.82 -0.13 -25.23
N ALA A 97 24.67 0.51 -25.13
CA ALA A 97 23.44 -0.08 -24.62
C ALA A 97 22.21 0.50 -25.33
N VAL A 98 21.16 -0.29 -25.43
CA VAL A 98 19.85 0.14 -25.92
C VAL A 98 18.87 0.09 -24.76
N VAL A 99 18.16 1.18 -24.51
CA VAL A 99 17.09 1.27 -23.52
C VAL A 99 15.78 1.51 -24.24
N ALA A 100 14.86 0.56 -24.20
CA ALA A 100 13.51 0.71 -24.74
C ALA A 100 12.54 0.98 -23.59
N ASP A 101 12.08 2.23 -23.47
CA ASP A 101 11.04 2.64 -22.53
C ASP A 101 9.66 2.54 -23.20
N LEU A 102 8.93 1.49 -22.85
CA LEU A 102 7.59 1.21 -23.34
C LEU A 102 6.54 2.13 -22.72
N GLY A 103 6.82 2.79 -21.59
CA GLY A 103 5.94 3.76 -20.96
C GLY A 103 6.02 5.11 -21.68
N GLU A 104 7.24 5.55 -21.98
CA GLU A 104 7.48 6.77 -22.75
C GLU A 104 7.36 6.58 -24.26
N MET A 105 7.27 5.32 -24.73
CA MET A 105 7.26 4.95 -26.15
C MET A 105 8.53 5.44 -26.88
N MET A 106 9.70 5.25 -26.27
CA MET A 106 10.99 5.68 -26.81
C MET A 106 12.07 4.59 -26.69
N ILE A 107 12.93 4.48 -27.70
CA ILE A 107 14.20 3.75 -27.62
C ILE A 107 15.34 4.77 -27.54
N ARG A 108 16.29 4.57 -26.63
CA ARG A 108 17.49 5.38 -26.47
C ARG A 108 18.74 4.53 -26.59
N VAL A 109 19.69 4.99 -27.39
CA VAL A 109 21.00 4.35 -27.54
C VAL A 109 22.00 5.14 -26.72
N TYR A 110 22.72 4.42 -25.85
CA TYR A 110 23.79 4.95 -25.03
C TYR A 110 25.13 4.41 -25.52
N ALA A 111 26.17 5.24 -25.42
CA ALA A 111 27.56 4.85 -25.53
C ALA A 111 28.33 5.45 -24.36
N ASP A 112 29.03 4.60 -23.61
CA ASP A 112 29.83 5.00 -22.44
C ASP A 112 29.02 5.84 -21.43
N GLY A 113 27.77 5.43 -21.20
CA GLY A 113 26.83 6.10 -20.29
C GLY A 113 26.20 7.40 -20.82
N VAL A 114 26.53 7.85 -22.03
CA VAL A 114 25.97 9.07 -22.65
C VAL A 114 24.94 8.70 -23.70
N MET A 115 23.79 9.36 -23.70
CA MET A 115 22.75 9.15 -24.72
C MET A 115 23.20 9.74 -26.05
N GLU A 116 23.29 8.91 -27.09
CA GLU A 116 23.70 9.32 -28.44
C GLU A 116 22.49 9.63 -29.34
N LYS A 117 21.42 8.83 -29.22
CA LYS A 117 20.28 8.90 -30.12
C LYS A 117 19.02 8.36 -29.48
N GLU A 118 17.87 8.87 -29.91
CA GLU A 118 16.56 8.38 -29.53
C GLU A 118 15.65 8.15 -30.74
N TYR A 119 14.72 7.20 -30.60
CA TYR A 119 13.78 6.77 -31.63
C TYR A 119 12.38 6.58 -31.04
N PRO A 120 11.34 7.12 -31.68
CA PRO A 120 9.96 6.90 -31.24
C PRO A 120 9.52 5.46 -31.51
N ILE A 121 8.95 4.82 -30.51
CA ILE A 121 8.22 3.55 -30.64
C ILE A 121 6.85 3.87 -31.21
N LEU A 122 6.54 3.30 -32.38
CA LEU A 122 5.25 3.45 -33.03
C LEU A 122 4.20 2.46 -32.51
N SER A 123 4.64 1.29 -32.06
CA SER A 123 3.76 0.27 -31.49
C SER A 123 4.53 -0.69 -30.59
N LYS A 124 3.84 -1.23 -29.59
CA LYS A 124 4.34 -2.25 -28.66
C LYS A 124 3.26 -3.29 -28.40
N GLY A 125 3.62 -4.36 -27.70
CA GLY A 125 2.65 -5.32 -27.16
C GLY A 125 1.62 -4.64 -26.26
N LYS A 126 0.34 -4.98 -26.43
CA LYS A 126 -0.75 -4.40 -25.65
C LYS A 126 -0.59 -4.82 -24.17
N PRO A 127 -0.60 -3.87 -23.20
CA PRO A 127 -0.54 -4.20 -21.78
C PRO A 127 -1.64 -5.18 -21.36
N GLY A 128 -1.29 -6.17 -20.54
CA GLY A 128 -2.15 -7.24 -20.07
C GLY A 128 -2.52 -8.31 -21.11
N SER A 129 -2.08 -8.16 -22.37
CA SER A 129 -2.33 -9.17 -23.41
C SER A 129 -1.32 -10.32 -23.35
N LEU A 130 -1.68 -11.47 -23.93
CA LEU A 130 -0.76 -12.62 -24.06
C LEU A 130 0.55 -12.24 -24.76
N TRP A 131 0.51 -11.26 -25.67
CA TRP A 131 1.66 -10.77 -26.44
C TRP A 131 2.16 -9.41 -25.94
N GLU A 132 2.03 -9.11 -24.66
CA GLU A 132 2.66 -7.91 -24.08
C GLU A 132 4.19 -7.99 -24.21
N THR A 133 4.84 -6.89 -24.60
CA THR A 133 6.30 -6.84 -24.78
C THR A 133 7.02 -7.19 -23.47
N PRO A 134 8.00 -8.10 -23.48
CA PRO A 134 8.70 -8.52 -22.27
C PRO A 134 9.66 -7.42 -21.79
N THR A 135 9.52 -7.03 -20.52
CA THR A 135 10.47 -6.15 -19.83
C THR A 135 11.63 -6.93 -19.22
N GLY A 136 12.76 -6.29 -18.98
CA GLY A 136 13.97 -6.88 -18.40
C GLY A 136 15.27 -6.49 -19.12
N ALA A 137 16.38 -7.00 -18.60
CA ALA A 137 17.70 -6.82 -19.21
C ALA A 137 18.03 -7.99 -20.15
N TYR A 138 18.19 -7.68 -21.43
CA TYR A 138 18.47 -8.61 -22.50
C TYR A 138 19.69 -8.17 -23.30
N GLN A 139 19.92 -8.80 -24.45
CA GLN A 139 20.93 -8.41 -25.43
C GLN A 139 20.41 -8.66 -26.84
N VAL A 140 20.93 -7.93 -27.82
CA VAL A 140 20.65 -8.24 -29.24
C VAL A 140 21.24 -9.62 -29.55
N LYS A 141 20.38 -10.59 -29.86
CA LYS A 141 20.78 -11.97 -30.16
C LYS A 141 21.09 -12.18 -31.63
N THR A 142 20.21 -11.68 -32.48
CA THR A 142 20.32 -11.82 -33.93
C THR A 142 19.91 -10.52 -34.59
N LYS A 143 20.38 -10.34 -35.82
CA LYS A 143 20.07 -9.22 -36.67
C LYS A 143 19.76 -9.77 -38.06
N GLU A 144 18.59 -9.44 -38.57
CA GLU A 144 18.12 -9.87 -39.88
C GLU A 144 17.58 -8.65 -40.64
N GLU A 145 18.05 -8.42 -41.86
CA GLU A 145 17.55 -7.30 -42.67
C GLU A 145 16.06 -7.43 -42.96
N ASN A 146 15.54 -8.65 -43.03
CA ASN A 146 14.12 -8.93 -43.13
C ASN A 146 13.79 -10.29 -42.50
N HIS A 147 13.20 -10.29 -41.31
CA HIS A 147 12.85 -11.52 -40.57
C HIS A 147 11.42 -11.95 -40.88
N PHE A 148 11.18 -13.25 -41.08
CA PHE A 148 9.82 -13.77 -41.27
C PHE A 148 9.21 -14.25 -39.95
N SER A 149 8.17 -13.57 -39.48
CA SER A 149 7.37 -14.03 -38.35
C SER A 149 6.35 -15.08 -38.81
N SER A 150 6.58 -16.33 -38.45
CA SER A 150 5.62 -17.42 -38.70
C SER A 150 4.33 -17.31 -37.88
N ILE A 151 4.36 -16.57 -36.77
CA ILE A 151 3.19 -16.32 -35.90
C ILE A 151 2.28 -15.28 -36.54
N GLY A 152 2.85 -14.17 -37.02
CA GLY A 152 2.10 -13.10 -37.68
C GLY A 152 1.87 -13.33 -39.18
N SER A 153 2.57 -14.29 -39.79
CA SER A 153 2.66 -14.49 -41.24
C SER A 153 3.07 -13.21 -41.99
N VAL A 154 4.07 -12.51 -41.45
CA VAL A 154 4.56 -11.20 -41.91
C VAL A 154 6.07 -11.15 -41.95
N TRP A 155 6.60 -10.36 -42.87
CA TRP A 155 8.00 -9.97 -42.94
C TRP A 155 8.25 -8.69 -42.14
N MET A 156 9.32 -8.68 -41.36
CA MET A 156 9.70 -7.60 -40.44
C MET A 156 11.09 -7.06 -40.82
N PRO A 157 11.17 -5.86 -41.41
CA PRO A 157 12.44 -5.29 -41.86
C PRO A 157 13.30 -4.82 -40.67
N TYR A 158 14.62 -4.89 -40.83
CA TYR A 158 15.64 -4.44 -39.87
C TYR A 158 15.41 -5.01 -38.45
N SER A 159 15.18 -6.32 -38.39
CA SER A 159 14.77 -7.02 -37.18
C SER A 159 15.97 -7.35 -36.28
N MET A 160 15.85 -6.98 -35.01
CA MET A 160 16.81 -7.31 -33.95
C MET A 160 16.11 -8.11 -32.86
N GLN A 161 16.45 -9.39 -32.73
CA GLN A 161 15.89 -10.25 -31.69
C GLN A 161 16.52 -9.89 -30.34
N PHE A 162 15.72 -9.69 -29.30
CA PHE A 162 16.24 -9.46 -27.96
C PHE A 162 15.79 -10.52 -26.95
N PHE A 163 14.59 -11.09 -27.10
CA PHE A 163 14.11 -12.16 -26.23
C PHE A 163 13.07 -13.04 -26.92
N GLY A 164 13.17 -14.37 -26.81
CA GLY A 164 12.17 -15.29 -27.36
C GLY A 164 11.80 -14.96 -28.82
N ASN A 165 10.51 -14.72 -29.08
CA ASN A 165 10.01 -14.28 -30.40
C ASN A 165 9.80 -12.76 -30.50
N PHE A 166 10.42 -11.98 -29.61
CA PHE A 166 10.30 -10.53 -29.57
C PHE A 166 11.49 -9.83 -30.23
N PHE A 167 11.14 -8.89 -31.10
CA PHE A 167 12.07 -8.16 -31.93
C PHE A 167 11.86 -6.65 -31.77
N ILE A 168 12.92 -5.89 -32.04
CA ILE A 168 12.82 -4.48 -32.44
C ILE A 168 12.92 -4.45 -33.96
N HIS A 169 11.94 -3.87 -34.65
CA HIS A 169 11.88 -3.92 -36.12
C HIS A 169 11.15 -2.72 -36.74
N GLY A 170 11.26 -2.57 -38.06
CA GLY A 170 10.54 -1.57 -38.88
C GLY A 170 9.08 -1.96 -39.15
N TRP A 171 8.44 -1.42 -40.18
CA TRP A 171 7.03 -1.68 -40.46
C TRP A 171 6.82 -3.07 -41.10
N PRO A 172 6.06 -3.99 -40.47
CA PRO A 172 5.84 -5.30 -41.06
C PRO A 172 4.95 -5.26 -42.31
N HIS A 173 5.15 -6.22 -43.20
CA HIS A 173 4.31 -6.43 -44.37
C HIS A 173 3.91 -7.89 -44.50
N TYR A 174 2.69 -8.13 -44.99
CA TYR A 174 2.22 -9.47 -45.32
C TYR A 174 3.04 -10.06 -46.48
N VAL A 175 2.90 -11.36 -46.72
CA VAL A 175 3.62 -12.08 -47.77
C VAL A 175 3.38 -11.50 -49.17
N ASP A 176 2.22 -10.87 -49.38
CA ASP A 176 1.86 -10.19 -50.63
C ASP A 176 2.45 -8.76 -50.76
N GLY A 177 3.22 -8.31 -49.77
CA GLY A 177 3.86 -6.99 -49.73
C GLY A 177 2.98 -5.87 -49.16
N SER A 178 1.73 -6.13 -48.82
CA SER A 178 0.87 -5.12 -48.20
C SER A 178 1.26 -4.85 -46.75
N ALA A 179 1.21 -3.58 -46.34
CA ALA A 179 1.58 -3.19 -44.98
C ALA A 179 0.56 -3.68 -43.94
N VAL A 180 1.03 -4.08 -42.76
CA VAL A 180 0.12 -4.42 -41.65
C VAL A 180 -0.58 -3.16 -41.12
N PRO A 181 -1.81 -3.27 -40.59
CA PRO A 181 -2.50 -2.14 -39.96
C PRO A 181 -1.72 -1.53 -38.80
N GLU A 182 -1.99 -0.27 -38.48
CA GLU A 182 -1.33 0.44 -37.37
C GLU A 182 -1.51 -0.27 -36.02
N GLY A 183 -2.67 -0.87 -35.76
CA GLY A 183 -2.92 -1.64 -34.53
C GLY A 183 -2.23 -3.00 -34.44
N PHE A 184 -1.55 -3.46 -35.49
CA PHE A 184 -0.85 -4.75 -35.51
C PHE A 184 0.54 -4.61 -34.86
N SER A 185 0.72 -5.15 -33.65
CA SER A 185 2.05 -5.15 -32.99
C SER A 185 2.70 -6.52 -32.89
N GLY A 186 1.92 -7.60 -32.80
CA GLY A 186 2.45 -8.95 -32.56
C GLY A 186 3.27 -9.08 -31.27
N GLY A 187 3.23 -8.07 -30.39
CA GLY A 187 4.01 -7.99 -29.16
C GLY A 187 5.41 -7.39 -29.27
N CYS A 188 5.92 -7.20 -30.48
CA CYS A 188 7.24 -6.65 -30.74
C CYS A 188 7.28 -5.11 -30.55
N ILE A 189 8.49 -4.55 -30.56
CA ILE A 189 8.71 -3.10 -30.52
C ILE A 189 8.87 -2.61 -31.96
N ARG A 190 7.88 -1.86 -32.45
CA ARG A 190 7.85 -1.37 -33.84
C ARG A 190 8.32 0.07 -33.91
N LEU A 191 9.26 0.35 -34.81
CA LEU A 191 9.71 1.68 -35.18
C LEU A 191 9.27 2.01 -36.63
N SER A 192 9.54 3.23 -37.09
CA SER A 192 9.51 3.52 -38.53
C SER A 192 10.64 2.77 -39.24
N ASP A 193 10.50 2.48 -40.53
CA ASP A 193 11.56 1.80 -41.30
C ASP A 193 12.89 2.56 -41.26
N GLU A 194 12.83 3.90 -41.31
CA GLU A 194 14.01 4.75 -41.20
C GLU A 194 14.68 4.62 -39.82
N SER A 195 13.89 4.70 -38.75
CA SER A 195 14.39 4.56 -37.37
C SER A 195 14.95 3.15 -37.11
N ALA A 196 14.24 2.13 -37.57
CA ALA A 196 14.67 0.74 -37.45
C ALA A 196 15.97 0.48 -38.21
N LYS A 197 16.11 1.01 -39.43
CA LYS A 197 17.33 0.90 -40.22
C LYS A 197 18.52 1.61 -39.56
N ASP A 198 18.31 2.82 -39.04
CA ASP A 198 19.37 3.58 -38.37
C ASP A 198 19.81 2.88 -37.07
N LEU A 199 18.85 2.45 -36.23
CA LEU A 199 19.14 1.68 -35.03
C LEU A 199 19.85 0.35 -35.34
N PHE A 200 19.35 -0.38 -36.34
CA PHE A 200 19.96 -1.62 -36.82
C PHE A 200 21.40 -1.40 -37.29
N THR A 201 21.73 -0.25 -37.87
CA THR A 201 23.10 0.02 -38.31
C THR A 201 24.02 0.40 -37.14
N ARG A 202 23.48 1.00 -36.07
CA ARG A 202 24.27 1.49 -34.91
C ARG A 202 24.56 0.44 -33.85
N VAL A 203 23.75 -0.61 -33.78
CA VAL A 203 23.77 -1.60 -32.70
C VAL A 203 24.29 -2.94 -33.21
N GLU A 204 25.21 -3.56 -32.47
CA GLU A 204 25.81 -4.85 -32.79
C GLU A 204 25.12 -5.99 -32.03
N VAL A 205 25.29 -7.23 -32.51
CA VAL A 205 24.88 -8.43 -31.75
C VAL A 205 25.69 -8.47 -30.45
N GLY A 206 25.01 -8.76 -29.34
CA GLY A 206 25.58 -8.76 -27.99
C GLY A 206 25.43 -7.44 -27.24
N VAL A 207 25.01 -6.35 -27.90
CA VAL A 207 24.72 -5.09 -27.20
C VAL A 207 23.56 -5.30 -26.22
N PRO A 208 23.69 -4.88 -24.94
CA PRO A 208 22.61 -4.91 -23.97
C PRO A 208 21.35 -4.18 -24.46
N VAL A 209 20.19 -4.80 -24.25
CA VAL A 209 18.87 -4.25 -24.52
C VAL A 209 18.07 -4.26 -23.23
N ILE A 210 17.88 -3.10 -22.63
CA ILE A 210 17.13 -2.90 -21.39
C ILE A 210 15.72 -2.46 -21.79
N VAL A 211 14.72 -3.30 -21.54
CA VAL A 211 13.31 -3.00 -21.86
C VAL A 211 12.58 -2.69 -20.56
N VAL A 212 12.04 -1.48 -20.44
CA VAL A 212 11.33 -0.98 -19.26
C VAL A 212 9.93 -0.52 -19.64
N ASN A 213 9.01 -0.43 -18.66
CA ASN A 213 7.65 0.04 -18.88
C ASN A 213 7.32 1.25 -17.97
N GLY A 214 7.91 2.40 -18.26
CA GLY A 214 7.90 3.58 -17.38
C GLY A 214 9.07 3.57 -16.39
N THR A 215 8.92 4.22 -15.23
CA THR A 215 9.96 4.44 -14.20
C THR A 215 10.47 3.16 -13.52
N GLU A 216 10.99 2.21 -14.28
CA GLU A 216 11.97 1.21 -13.85
C GLU A 216 13.41 1.77 -13.99
N ILE A 217 13.58 2.93 -14.64
CA ILE A 217 14.69 3.84 -14.32
C ILE A 217 14.21 4.64 -13.10
N ALA A 218 14.83 4.41 -11.95
CA ALA A 218 14.52 5.14 -10.73
C ALA A 218 14.85 6.64 -10.90
N ALA A 219 13.90 7.40 -11.44
CA ALA A 219 13.68 8.76 -11.00
C ALA A 219 12.70 8.67 -9.82
N PRO A 220 13.01 9.25 -8.64
CA PRO A 220 11.98 9.43 -7.63
C PRO A 220 10.86 10.22 -8.30
N LYS A 221 9.64 9.69 -8.31
CA LYS A 221 8.47 10.48 -8.69
C LYS A 221 8.41 11.68 -7.76
N SER A 222 8.97 12.81 -8.17
CA SER A 222 9.18 13.95 -7.31
C SER A 222 7.93 14.84 -7.19
N ASN A 223 6.72 14.25 -7.25
CA ASN A 223 5.45 14.96 -7.12
C ASN A 223 4.27 14.05 -6.67
N GLU A 224 4.53 12.88 -6.09
CA GLU A 224 3.50 12.16 -5.30
C GLU A 224 3.78 12.46 -3.82
N GLU A 225 2.78 12.95 -3.08
CA GLU A 225 2.85 13.12 -1.62
C GLU A 225 3.47 11.85 -0.98
N ASP A 226 4.44 12.00 -0.08
CA ASP A 226 5.29 10.93 0.48
C ASP A 226 4.50 9.83 1.23
N PHE A 227 3.87 8.90 0.50
CA PHE A 227 3.21 7.72 1.05
C PHE A 227 4.24 6.67 1.43
N HIS A 228 4.31 6.34 2.72
CA HIS A 228 5.25 5.38 3.27
C HIS A 228 4.57 4.38 4.21
N TYR A 229 5.27 3.29 4.50
CA TYR A 229 4.89 2.37 5.55
C TYR A 229 5.38 2.84 6.91
N PHE A 230 4.48 2.84 7.89
CA PHE A 230 4.76 3.12 9.29
C PHE A 230 4.44 1.87 10.12
N THR A 231 5.28 1.57 11.11
CA THR A 231 4.95 0.56 12.11
C THR A 231 3.89 1.10 13.06
N ARG A 232 2.91 0.26 13.41
CA ARG A 232 1.91 0.60 14.44
C ARG A 232 2.52 0.51 15.83
N ASP A 233 2.03 1.33 16.76
CA ASP A 233 2.52 1.35 18.14
C ASP A 233 2.38 0.01 18.88
N SER A 234 1.41 -0.81 18.48
CA SER A 234 1.19 -2.16 19.02
C SER A 234 2.00 -3.22 18.26
N PHE A 235 3.24 -2.91 17.87
CA PHE A 235 4.05 -3.81 17.07
C PHE A 235 4.35 -5.11 17.84
N ALA A 236 3.78 -6.22 17.39
CA ALA A 236 4.09 -7.55 17.85
C ALA A 236 5.33 -8.07 17.11
N THR A 237 6.15 -8.88 17.78
CA THR A 237 7.22 -9.61 17.09
C THR A 237 6.65 -10.54 16.02
N PRO A 238 7.36 -10.75 14.88
CA PRO A 238 6.92 -11.69 13.85
C PRO A 238 6.57 -13.06 14.44
N PRO A 239 5.45 -13.68 14.02
CA PRO A 239 5.04 -14.97 14.55
C PRO A 239 6.05 -16.05 14.15
N LYS A 240 6.22 -17.05 15.02
CA LYS A 240 7.00 -18.24 14.64
C LYS A 240 6.31 -18.94 13.47
N VAL A 241 7.04 -19.18 12.40
CA VAL A 241 6.61 -19.94 11.21
C VAL A 241 7.52 -21.14 11.00
N SER A 242 6.93 -22.24 10.53
CA SER A 242 7.68 -23.48 10.23
C SER A 242 8.57 -23.30 9.00
N ALA A 243 8.12 -22.51 8.03
CA ALA A 243 8.85 -22.17 6.81
C ALA A 243 10.32 -21.82 7.06
N GLU A 244 11.23 -22.52 6.41
CA GLU A 244 12.66 -22.29 6.52
C GLU A 244 13.12 -20.99 5.86
N GLY A 245 12.61 -20.69 4.66
CA GLY A 245 12.82 -19.44 3.93
C GLY A 245 11.52 -18.64 3.80
N VAL A 246 11.56 -17.33 4.06
CA VAL A 246 10.38 -16.46 4.01
C VAL A 246 10.75 -15.10 3.44
N PHE A 247 9.89 -14.54 2.60
CA PHE A 247 9.94 -13.15 2.16
C PHE A 247 8.53 -12.58 2.04
N VAL A 248 8.27 -11.45 2.69
CA VAL A 248 6.98 -10.77 2.71
C VAL A 248 7.19 -9.30 2.39
N ALA A 249 6.61 -8.83 1.29
CA ALA A 249 6.82 -7.47 0.81
C ALA A 249 5.63 -6.96 -0.03
N ASP A 250 5.53 -5.64 -0.14
CA ASP A 250 4.58 -4.95 -1.03
C ASP A 250 5.11 -4.97 -2.47
N LEU A 251 4.27 -5.42 -3.41
CA LEU A 251 4.61 -5.54 -4.82
C LEU A 251 4.71 -4.19 -5.55
N ASP A 252 4.04 -3.14 -5.06
CA ASP A 252 3.96 -1.84 -5.74
C ASP A 252 5.13 -0.91 -5.36
N ASN A 253 5.66 -1.01 -4.13
CA ASN A 253 6.70 -0.08 -3.65
C ASN A 253 7.93 -0.75 -3.02
N ASN A 254 8.04 -2.08 -3.11
CA ASN A 254 9.19 -2.85 -2.63
C ASN A 254 9.43 -2.84 -1.12
N PHE A 255 8.50 -2.35 -0.30
CA PHE A 255 8.68 -2.34 1.15
C PHE A 255 8.68 -3.78 1.69
N VAL A 256 9.77 -4.16 2.37
CA VAL A 256 9.93 -5.50 2.96
C VAL A 256 9.37 -5.50 4.38
N PHE A 257 8.27 -6.23 4.56
CA PHE A 257 7.66 -6.42 5.86
C PHE A 257 8.38 -7.46 6.70
N TYR A 258 8.87 -8.56 6.11
CA TYR A 258 9.60 -9.62 6.80
C TYR A 258 10.43 -10.48 5.88
N GLU A 259 11.60 -10.88 6.37
CA GLU A 259 12.49 -11.79 5.66
C GLU A 259 13.17 -12.78 6.62
N LYS A 260 13.32 -14.03 6.17
CA LYS A 260 14.04 -15.09 6.87
C LYS A 260 14.78 -15.91 5.82
N LYS A 261 16.11 -15.99 5.91
CA LYS A 261 16.92 -16.74 4.93
C LYS A 261 16.57 -16.37 3.47
N ALA A 262 16.39 -15.08 3.20
CA ALA A 262 15.81 -14.56 1.96
C ALA A 262 16.57 -14.93 0.68
N ASN A 263 17.89 -15.15 0.80
CA ASN A 263 18.79 -15.50 -0.30
C ASN A 263 19.10 -17.01 -0.37
N ASP A 264 18.64 -17.81 0.61
CA ASP A 264 18.97 -19.23 0.66
C ASP A 264 18.21 -19.96 -0.45
N ALA A 265 18.94 -20.36 -1.50
CA ALA A 265 18.39 -21.14 -2.59
C ALA A 265 17.95 -22.53 -2.09
N ARG A 266 16.72 -22.92 -2.42
CA ARG A 266 16.11 -24.20 -2.04
C ARG A 266 15.30 -24.76 -3.19
N SER A 267 15.02 -26.05 -3.14
CA SER A 267 14.06 -26.65 -4.05
C SER A 267 12.71 -25.94 -3.89
N ILE A 268 12.09 -25.55 -5.00
CA ILE A 268 10.84 -24.76 -5.00
C ILE A 268 9.62 -25.55 -5.45
N ALA A 269 9.79 -26.84 -5.75
CA ALA A 269 8.74 -27.71 -6.25
C ALA A 269 7.91 -27.03 -7.38
N SER A 270 6.61 -27.28 -7.41
CA SER A 270 5.69 -26.74 -8.43
C SER A 270 5.54 -25.21 -8.47
N VAL A 271 6.18 -24.44 -7.58
CA VAL A 271 6.29 -22.98 -7.77
C VAL A 271 7.06 -22.65 -9.06
N SER A 272 7.92 -23.56 -9.55
CA SER A 272 8.58 -23.45 -10.86
C SER A 272 7.61 -23.19 -12.02
N LYS A 273 6.36 -23.66 -11.90
CA LYS A 273 5.35 -23.50 -12.96
C LYS A 273 4.94 -22.05 -13.22
N LEU A 274 5.23 -21.12 -12.29
CA LEU A 274 5.08 -19.68 -12.55
C LEU A 274 6.02 -19.20 -13.66
N MET A 275 7.29 -19.64 -13.63
CA MET A 275 8.24 -19.37 -14.72
C MET A 275 7.84 -20.11 -16.00
N THR A 276 7.34 -21.33 -15.90
CA THR A 276 6.86 -22.08 -17.06
C THR A 276 5.68 -21.39 -17.74
N ALA A 277 4.73 -20.88 -16.97
CA ALA A 277 3.62 -20.10 -17.51
C ALA A 277 4.12 -18.81 -18.20
N LEU A 278 5.08 -18.12 -17.58
CA LEU A 278 5.73 -16.93 -18.14
C LEU A 278 6.40 -17.23 -19.49
N ILE A 279 7.26 -18.24 -19.56
CA ILE A 279 7.95 -18.61 -20.80
C ILE A 279 6.95 -19.14 -21.84
N SER A 280 5.89 -19.83 -21.43
CA SER A 280 4.83 -20.26 -22.35
C SER A 280 4.26 -19.07 -23.10
N VAL A 281 3.76 -18.06 -22.39
CA VAL A 281 3.10 -16.91 -23.02
C VAL A 281 4.06 -16.05 -23.84
N GLU A 282 5.35 -16.04 -23.51
CA GLU A 282 6.34 -15.22 -24.21
C GLU A 282 7.04 -15.93 -25.38
N ALA A 283 7.17 -17.25 -25.36
CA ALA A 283 7.96 -17.99 -26.34
C ALA A 283 7.16 -19.00 -27.16
N VAL A 284 5.92 -19.32 -26.77
CA VAL A 284 5.11 -20.35 -27.41
C VAL A 284 3.84 -19.76 -28.03
N ASN A 285 3.50 -20.19 -29.24
CA ASN A 285 2.23 -19.84 -29.87
C ASN A 285 1.06 -20.48 -29.10
N GLN A 286 0.29 -19.63 -28.39
CA GLN A 286 -0.83 -20.05 -27.54
C GLN A 286 -2.01 -20.64 -28.33
N TYR A 287 -2.12 -20.34 -29.63
CA TYR A 287 -3.17 -20.86 -30.51
C TYR A 287 -2.78 -22.17 -31.20
N ARG A 288 -1.54 -22.63 -31.02
CA ARG A 288 -1.10 -23.90 -31.59
C ARG A 288 -1.83 -25.04 -30.88
N ASP A 289 -2.45 -25.90 -31.68
CA ASP A 289 -3.03 -27.15 -31.19
C ASP A 289 -1.93 -28.19 -30.94
N ILE A 290 -2.03 -28.87 -29.80
CA ILE A 290 -1.17 -30.00 -29.47
C ILE A 290 -2.02 -31.20 -29.05
N THR A 291 -1.71 -32.36 -29.63
CA THR A 291 -2.29 -33.63 -29.19
C THR A 291 -1.42 -34.21 -28.09
N LEU A 292 -1.99 -34.46 -26.92
CA LEU A 292 -1.27 -35.08 -25.80
C LEU A 292 -0.82 -36.49 -26.17
N SER A 293 0.47 -36.76 -25.99
CA SER A 293 1.08 -38.07 -26.21
C SER A 293 1.24 -38.81 -24.89
N THR A 294 1.44 -40.13 -24.94
CA THR A 294 1.76 -40.92 -23.73
C THR A 294 3.03 -40.42 -23.04
N ALA A 295 4.02 -39.97 -23.82
CA ALA A 295 5.25 -39.38 -23.29
C ALA A 295 5.04 -38.06 -22.53
N ASP A 296 3.91 -37.38 -22.72
CA ASP A 296 3.56 -36.17 -21.95
C ASP A 296 2.95 -36.52 -20.58
N VAL A 297 2.42 -37.73 -20.42
CA VAL A 297 1.65 -38.19 -19.25
C VAL A 297 2.46 -39.17 -18.37
N ASP A 298 3.70 -39.47 -18.76
CA ASP A 298 4.67 -40.24 -17.98
C ASP A 298 5.34 -39.41 -16.85
N ALA A 299 5.01 -38.12 -16.73
CA ALA A 299 5.53 -37.27 -15.66
C ALA A 299 4.81 -37.62 -14.34
N TYR A 300 5.56 -38.17 -13.36
CA TYR A 300 5.05 -38.51 -12.02
C TYR A 300 4.02 -37.50 -11.48
N GLY A 301 2.77 -37.93 -11.23
CA GLY A 301 1.72 -37.07 -10.65
C GLY A 301 0.29 -37.43 -11.05
N ASP A 302 -0.67 -36.64 -10.55
CA ASP A 302 -2.06 -36.65 -11.02
C ASP A 302 -2.13 -35.97 -12.40
N THR A 303 -2.73 -36.64 -13.38
CA THR A 303 -2.84 -36.13 -14.76
C THR A 303 -3.78 -34.93 -14.86
N ALA A 304 -4.44 -34.56 -13.75
CA ALA A 304 -5.41 -33.48 -13.69
C ALA A 304 -6.50 -33.65 -14.75
N ASP A 305 -6.99 -34.89 -14.93
CA ASP A 305 -8.01 -35.25 -15.93
C ASP A 305 -7.63 -34.92 -17.39
N MET A 306 -6.33 -34.80 -17.70
CA MET A 306 -5.85 -34.62 -19.08
C MET A 306 -5.92 -35.95 -19.85
N ILE A 307 -6.48 -35.92 -21.07
CA ILE A 307 -6.78 -37.12 -21.85
C ILE A 307 -5.72 -37.30 -22.95
N VAL A 308 -4.94 -38.37 -22.88
CA VAL A 308 -4.01 -38.77 -23.95
C VAL A 308 -4.76 -38.95 -25.27
N GLY A 309 -4.20 -38.45 -26.36
CA GLY A 309 -4.81 -38.48 -27.69
C GLY A 309 -5.80 -37.34 -27.96
N LYS A 310 -6.17 -36.54 -26.95
CA LYS A 310 -6.99 -35.34 -27.14
C LYS A 310 -6.10 -34.14 -27.51
N THR A 311 -6.66 -33.28 -28.36
CA THR A 311 -6.02 -32.04 -28.80
C THR A 311 -6.47 -30.86 -27.94
N TYR A 312 -5.51 -30.03 -27.55
CA TYR A 312 -5.71 -28.80 -26.79
C TYR A 312 -4.91 -27.67 -27.42
N PRO A 313 -5.47 -26.44 -27.51
CA PRO A 313 -4.65 -25.28 -27.81
C PRO A 313 -3.70 -25.02 -26.62
N VAL A 314 -2.46 -24.62 -26.89
CA VAL A 314 -1.43 -24.41 -25.85
C VAL A 314 -1.91 -23.49 -24.73
N GLY A 315 -2.61 -22.41 -25.06
CA GLY A 315 -3.14 -21.48 -24.05
C GLY A 315 -4.12 -22.11 -23.06
N GLU A 316 -4.82 -23.17 -23.47
CA GLU A 316 -5.72 -23.91 -22.58
C GLU A 316 -4.95 -24.71 -21.53
N LEU A 317 -3.71 -25.11 -21.82
CA LEU A 317 -2.85 -25.88 -20.91
C LEU A 317 -2.30 -25.03 -19.74
N LEU A 318 -2.41 -23.70 -19.82
CA LEU A 318 -2.10 -22.83 -18.67
C LEU A 318 -3.02 -23.11 -17.48
N TRP A 319 -4.27 -23.52 -17.73
CA TRP A 319 -5.24 -23.84 -16.68
C TRP A 319 -4.85 -25.09 -15.87
N PRO A 320 -4.64 -26.28 -16.46
CA PRO A 320 -4.16 -27.44 -15.72
C PRO A 320 -2.75 -27.22 -15.15
N LEU A 321 -1.89 -26.42 -15.79
CA LEU A 321 -0.58 -26.04 -15.26
C LEU A 321 -0.69 -25.26 -13.93
N LEU A 322 -1.57 -24.26 -13.88
CA LEU A 322 -1.62 -23.31 -12.76
C LEU A 322 -2.64 -23.67 -11.67
N LEU A 323 -3.78 -24.28 -12.03
CA LEU A 323 -4.86 -24.60 -11.09
C LEU A 323 -4.62 -25.92 -10.32
N PRO A 324 -4.62 -27.11 -10.96
CA PRO A 324 -4.32 -28.39 -10.30
C PRO A 324 -2.83 -28.72 -10.27
N SER A 325 -1.96 -27.89 -10.85
CA SER A 325 -0.50 -28.08 -10.83
C SER A 325 0.01 -29.24 -11.68
N SER A 326 -0.61 -29.52 -12.82
CA SER A 326 -0.27 -30.62 -13.73
C SER A 326 1.18 -30.54 -14.24
N ASN A 327 1.92 -31.64 -14.08
CA ASN A 327 3.25 -31.81 -14.64
C ASN A 327 3.19 -32.05 -16.15
N ASP A 328 2.19 -32.82 -16.59
CA ASP A 328 1.94 -33.13 -18.00
C ASP A 328 1.75 -31.86 -18.81
N ALA A 329 0.95 -30.91 -18.31
CA ALA A 329 0.78 -29.61 -18.93
C ALA A 329 2.12 -28.86 -19.10
N ALA A 330 3.00 -28.92 -18.10
CA ALA A 330 4.31 -28.27 -18.16
C ALA A 330 5.20 -28.87 -19.26
N TYR A 331 5.28 -30.20 -19.36
CA TYR A 331 6.06 -30.88 -20.38
C TYR A 331 5.44 -30.74 -21.77
N ALA A 332 4.11 -30.83 -21.89
CA ALA A 332 3.39 -30.68 -23.14
C ALA A 332 3.58 -29.26 -23.73
N ILE A 333 3.55 -28.23 -22.88
CA ILE A 333 3.92 -26.85 -23.27
C ILE A 333 5.38 -26.79 -23.69
N ALA A 334 6.31 -27.29 -22.87
CA ALA A 334 7.74 -27.16 -23.12
C ALA A 334 8.19 -27.90 -24.40
N ARG A 335 7.59 -29.03 -24.75
CA ARG A 335 7.97 -29.79 -25.96
C ARG A 335 7.61 -29.07 -27.25
N THR A 336 6.70 -28.09 -27.24
CA THR A 336 6.29 -27.36 -28.45
C THR A 336 7.45 -26.66 -29.15
N ILE A 337 8.44 -26.23 -28.38
CA ILE A 337 9.69 -25.60 -28.84
C ILE A 337 10.93 -26.41 -28.42
N GLY A 338 10.72 -27.61 -27.87
CA GLY A 338 11.76 -28.48 -27.31
C GLY A 338 12.10 -28.17 -25.85
N VAL A 339 12.03 -29.19 -24.98
CA VAL A 339 12.16 -29.03 -23.51
C VAL A 339 13.49 -28.38 -23.12
N LYS A 340 14.62 -28.79 -23.72
CA LYS A 340 15.93 -28.19 -23.43
C LYS A 340 15.98 -26.71 -23.76
N HIS A 341 15.41 -26.31 -24.90
CA HIS A 341 15.35 -24.92 -25.31
C HIS A 341 14.43 -24.12 -24.40
N PHE A 342 13.27 -24.68 -24.04
CA PHE A 342 12.34 -24.06 -23.10
C PHE A 342 13.00 -23.79 -21.74
N VAL A 343 13.70 -24.77 -21.16
CA VAL A 343 14.45 -24.62 -19.90
C VAL A 343 15.58 -23.59 -20.03
N SER A 344 16.24 -23.52 -21.19
CA SER A 344 17.23 -22.46 -21.46
C SER A 344 16.59 -21.08 -21.37
N LEU A 345 15.40 -20.89 -21.95
CA LEU A 345 14.66 -19.64 -21.89
C LEU A 345 14.20 -19.30 -20.46
N MET A 346 13.80 -20.31 -19.66
CA MET A 346 13.48 -20.11 -18.24
C MET A 346 14.67 -19.54 -17.46
N ASN A 347 15.87 -20.08 -17.68
CA ASN A 347 17.09 -19.59 -17.03
C ASN A 347 17.55 -18.24 -17.58
N GLU A 348 17.40 -18.01 -18.88
CA GLU A 348 17.70 -16.71 -19.49
C GLU A 348 16.78 -15.61 -18.94
N LYS A 349 15.48 -15.88 -18.82
CA LYS A 349 14.54 -14.97 -18.17
C LYS A 349 14.87 -14.77 -16.70
N ALA A 350 15.21 -15.83 -15.96
CA ALA A 350 15.65 -15.70 -14.58
C ALA A 350 16.85 -14.76 -14.45
N SER A 351 17.85 -14.90 -15.33
CA SER A 351 18.98 -13.97 -15.41
C SER A 351 18.56 -12.54 -15.77
N GLY A 352 17.70 -12.37 -16.77
CA GLY A 352 17.23 -11.06 -17.23
C GLY A 352 16.36 -10.32 -16.23
N LEU A 353 15.76 -11.03 -15.27
CA LEU A 353 15.02 -10.49 -14.12
C LEU A 353 15.90 -10.33 -12.85
N GLY A 354 17.20 -10.63 -12.92
CA GLY A 354 18.11 -10.54 -11.78
C GLY A 354 17.85 -11.58 -10.67
N LEU A 355 17.32 -12.76 -11.04
CA LEU A 355 17.06 -13.87 -10.11
C LEU A 355 18.35 -14.69 -9.88
N VAL A 356 19.31 -14.09 -9.18
CA VAL A 356 20.70 -14.59 -9.08
C VAL A 356 20.86 -15.90 -8.30
N HIS A 357 19.84 -16.30 -7.52
CA HIS A 357 19.80 -17.55 -6.76
C HIS A 357 18.84 -18.58 -7.39
N THR A 358 18.42 -18.37 -8.65
CA THR A 358 17.42 -19.20 -9.32
C THR A 358 18.02 -20.00 -10.45
N LYS A 359 17.66 -21.29 -10.53
CA LYS A 359 18.05 -22.17 -11.62
C LYS A 359 17.00 -23.24 -11.88
N PHE A 360 16.63 -23.40 -13.14
CA PHE A 360 15.70 -24.41 -13.62
C PHE A 360 16.43 -25.50 -14.40
N TYR A 361 16.08 -26.75 -14.14
CA TYR A 361 16.53 -27.95 -14.84
C TYR A 361 15.42 -28.57 -15.69
N GLU A 362 14.16 -28.34 -15.34
CA GLU A 362 12.98 -28.83 -16.03
C GLU A 362 11.73 -27.95 -15.75
N PRO A 363 10.64 -28.05 -16.52
CA PRO A 363 9.54 -27.07 -16.49
C PRO A 363 8.47 -27.28 -15.41
N SER A 364 8.50 -28.37 -14.66
CA SER A 364 7.41 -28.75 -13.74
C SER A 364 7.69 -28.45 -12.26
N GLY A 365 8.95 -28.46 -11.84
CA GLY A 365 9.34 -28.43 -10.42
C GLY A 365 9.39 -29.82 -9.76
N LEU A 366 9.47 -30.90 -10.53
CA LEU A 366 9.69 -32.26 -10.03
C LEU A 366 11.17 -32.51 -9.70
N ASP A 367 12.09 -31.87 -10.43
CA ASP A 367 13.52 -32.01 -10.15
C ASP A 367 13.89 -31.12 -8.96
N PRO A 368 14.44 -31.67 -7.87
CA PRO A 368 14.81 -30.87 -6.70
C PRO A 368 15.92 -29.85 -6.97
N ARG A 369 16.61 -29.96 -8.12
CA ARG A 369 17.57 -28.96 -8.58
C ARG A 369 16.92 -27.71 -9.18
N ASN A 370 15.60 -27.73 -9.42
CA ASN A 370 14.84 -26.51 -9.62
C ASN A 370 14.84 -25.72 -8.31
N VAL A 371 15.78 -24.77 -8.22
CA VAL A 371 16.01 -23.99 -7.01
C VAL A 371 15.74 -22.52 -7.25
N SER A 372 15.31 -21.84 -6.20
CA SER A 372 15.20 -20.39 -6.12
C SER A 372 15.26 -19.97 -4.66
N SER A 373 15.37 -18.68 -4.41
CA SER A 373 15.35 -18.09 -3.08
C SER A 373 14.03 -17.35 -2.84
N PRO A 374 13.62 -17.11 -1.58
CA PRO A 374 12.41 -16.33 -1.30
C PRO A 374 12.39 -14.95 -1.98
N ILE A 375 13.53 -14.25 -2.04
CA ILE A 375 13.64 -12.94 -2.68
C ILE A 375 13.53 -13.00 -4.21
N ASP A 376 14.10 -14.03 -4.84
CA ASP A 376 14.01 -14.22 -6.28
C ASP A 376 12.58 -14.57 -6.71
N LEU A 377 11.90 -15.43 -5.94
CA LEU A 377 10.49 -15.73 -6.17
C LEU A 377 9.60 -14.50 -5.96
N PHE A 378 9.93 -13.62 -5.01
CA PHE A 378 9.25 -12.33 -4.88
C PHE A 378 9.45 -11.47 -6.14
N ARG A 379 10.68 -11.33 -6.65
CA ARG A 379 10.97 -10.60 -7.90
C ARG A 379 10.25 -11.19 -9.11
N LEU A 380 10.20 -12.52 -9.24
CA LEU A 380 9.40 -13.18 -10.27
C LEU A 380 7.91 -12.82 -10.11
N THR A 381 7.38 -12.85 -8.88
CA THR A 381 5.99 -12.50 -8.59
C THR A 381 5.70 -11.04 -8.92
N GLN A 382 6.63 -10.13 -8.64
CA GLN A 382 6.53 -8.73 -9.00
C GLN A 382 6.54 -8.53 -10.51
N HIS A 383 7.43 -9.21 -11.24
CA HIS A 383 7.42 -9.17 -12.69
C HIS A 383 6.06 -9.64 -13.25
N LEU A 384 5.51 -10.73 -12.69
CA LEU A 384 4.17 -11.20 -13.05
C LEU A 384 3.08 -10.18 -12.69
N TRP A 385 3.17 -9.53 -11.53
CA TRP A 385 2.21 -8.52 -11.07
C TRP A 385 2.16 -7.30 -12.00
N THR A 386 3.32 -6.76 -12.35
CA THR A 386 3.44 -5.53 -13.14
C THR A 386 3.25 -5.78 -14.63
N ASN A 387 3.78 -6.89 -15.17
CA ASN A 387 3.92 -7.08 -16.61
C ASN A 387 3.15 -8.29 -17.17
N LYS A 388 2.64 -9.21 -16.33
CA LYS A 388 1.94 -10.44 -16.76
C LYS A 388 0.79 -10.81 -15.82
N ARG A 389 0.02 -9.81 -15.38
CA ARG A 389 -1.00 -9.96 -14.32
C ARG A 389 -2.03 -11.04 -14.63
N SER A 390 -2.34 -11.24 -15.90
CA SER A 390 -3.26 -12.28 -16.39
C SER A 390 -2.86 -13.70 -15.92
N LEU A 391 -1.57 -13.99 -15.75
CA LEU A 391 -1.11 -15.28 -15.22
C LEU A 391 -1.45 -15.45 -13.73
N LEU A 392 -1.35 -14.39 -12.94
CA LEU A 392 -1.79 -14.40 -11.55
C LEU A 392 -3.32 -14.46 -11.45
N ASP A 393 -4.04 -13.75 -12.34
CA ASP A 393 -5.50 -13.79 -12.37
C ASP A 393 -6.02 -15.20 -12.68
N VAL A 394 -5.35 -15.98 -13.56
CA VAL A 394 -5.66 -17.40 -13.76
C VAL A 394 -5.63 -18.14 -12.42
N THR A 395 -4.57 -17.96 -11.62
CA THR A 395 -4.39 -18.64 -10.32
C THR A 395 -5.39 -18.22 -9.23
N LYS A 396 -6.15 -17.14 -9.43
CA LYS A 396 -7.23 -16.70 -8.51
C LYS A 396 -8.53 -17.48 -8.72
N ASN A 397 -8.74 -18.08 -9.89
CA ASN A 397 -9.99 -18.76 -10.21
C ASN A 397 -10.15 -20.05 -9.41
N ARG A 398 -11.36 -20.34 -8.92
CA ARG A 398 -11.66 -21.58 -8.18
C ARG A 398 -11.60 -22.83 -9.06
N ASN A 399 -11.98 -22.68 -10.31
CA ASN A 399 -11.95 -23.74 -11.31
C ASN A 399 -11.92 -23.14 -12.71
N HIS A 400 -11.57 -23.99 -13.68
CA HIS A 400 -11.81 -23.77 -15.10
C HIS A 400 -12.20 -25.11 -15.72
N LYS A 401 -13.42 -25.21 -16.23
CA LYS A 401 -14.02 -26.49 -16.66
C LYS A 401 -13.95 -27.52 -15.52
N ASN A 402 -13.27 -28.64 -15.74
CA ASN A 402 -13.13 -29.71 -14.74
C ASN A 402 -11.92 -29.51 -13.82
N TRP A 403 -11.00 -28.60 -14.16
CA TRP A 403 -9.78 -28.38 -13.39
C TRP A 403 -10.07 -27.50 -12.18
N ARG A 404 -9.81 -28.04 -10.99
CA ARG A 404 -10.00 -27.35 -9.72
C ARG A 404 -8.69 -26.75 -9.24
N ASN A 405 -8.78 -25.58 -8.63
CA ASN A 405 -7.63 -24.93 -8.02
C ASN A 405 -7.29 -25.59 -6.68
N ILE A 406 -6.04 -26.04 -6.53
CA ILE A 406 -5.55 -26.65 -5.28
C ILE A 406 -5.01 -25.61 -4.29
N HIS A 407 -4.94 -24.33 -4.68
CA HIS A 407 -4.40 -23.29 -3.83
C HIS A 407 -5.27 -23.12 -2.57
N PRO A 408 -4.69 -23.20 -1.36
CA PRO A 408 -5.46 -23.25 -0.12
C PRO A 408 -6.26 -21.98 0.18
N PHE A 409 -5.86 -20.85 -0.43
CA PHE A 409 -6.47 -19.54 -0.21
C PHE A 409 -7.44 -19.09 -1.29
N VAL A 410 -7.72 -19.93 -2.30
CA VAL A 410 -8.60 -19.57 -3.43
C VAL A 410 -10.03 -19.19 -3.00
N ALA A 411 -10.44 -19.62 -1.81
CA ALA A 411 -11.75 -19.28 -1.27
C ALA A 411 -11.84 -17.86 -0.68
N LYS A 412 -10.71 -17.19 -0.41
CA LYS A 412 -10.66 -15.87 0.21
C LYS A 412 -10.79 -14.78 -0.85
N SER A 413 -11.68 -13.82 -0.61
CA SER A 413 -11.87 -12.66 -1.50
C SER A 413 -10.62 -11.79 -1.63
N SER A 414 -9.81 -11.72 -0.57
CA SER A 414 -8.54 -10.98 -0.55
C SER A 414 -7.40 -11.69 -1.28
N PHE A 415 -7.56 -12.94 -1.73
CA PHE A 415 -6.52 -13.63 -2.48
C PHE A 415 -6.48 -13.14 -3.93
N LEU A 416 -5.30 -12.68 -4.36
CA LEU A 416 -5.08 -12.05 -5.67
C LEU A 416 -4.34 -12.97 -6.66
N GLY A 417 -3.84 -14.11 -6.21
CA GLY A 417 -3.13 -15.09 -7.04
C GLY A 417 -1.92 -15.68 -6.33
N GLY A 418 -1.39 -16.78 -6.86
CA GLY A 418 -0.30 -17.52 -6.24
C GLY A 418 -0.17 -18.96 -6.71
N LYS A 419 0.89 -19.62 -6.25
CA LYS A 419 1.17 -21.02 -6.57
C LYS A 419 1.75 -21.74 -5.36
N THR A 420 1.30 -22.97 -5.14
CA THR A 420 1.87 -23.89 -4.15
C THR A 420 2.69 -24.99 -4.83
N GLY A 421 3.60 -25.60 -4.08
CA GLY A 421 4.34 -26.77 -4.49
C GLY A 421 4.67 -27.68 -3.31
N TYR A 422 4.91 -28.95 -3.60
CA TYR A 422 5.40 -29.93 -2.65
C TYR A 422 6.16 -31.03 -3.39
N ILE A 423 7.38 -31.30 -2.94
CA ILE A 423 8.12 -32.55 -3.14
C ILE A 423 8.86 -32.85 -1.83
N PRO A 424 9.22 -34.12 -1.53
CA PRO A 424 9.89 -34.47 -0.29
C PRO A 424 11.16 -33.65 0.00
N GLU A 425 11.90 -33.25 -1.03
CA GLU A 425 13.15 -32.49 -0.92
C GLU A 425 12.94 -30.98 -0.71
N ALA A 426 11.73 -30.47 -0.95
CA ALA A 426 11.38 -29.05 -0.86
C ALA A 426 10.49 -28.71 0.33
N ASP A 427 9.88 -29.74 0.94
CA ASP A 427 8.66 -29.63 1.73
C ASP A 427 7.60 -28.76 1.02
N LYS A 428 6.69 -28.11 1.76
CA LYS A 428 5.66 -27.26 1.16
C LYS A 428 6.23 -25.88 0.85
N THR A 429 5.98 -25.41 -0.36
CA THR A 429 6.40 -24.12 -0.89
C THR A 429 5.18 -23.34 -1.37
N VAL A 430 5.24 -22.01 -1.25
CA VAL A 430 4.13 -21.14 -1.66
C VAL A 430 4.60 -19.76 -2.05
N VAL A 431 3.99 -19.23 -3.10
CA VAL A 431 3.88 -17.81 -3.43
C VAL A 431 2.39 -17.46 -3.33
N ALA A 432 2.02 -16.47 -2.51
CA ALA A 432 0.64 -16.02 -2.39
C ALA A 432 0.56 -14.50 -2.31
N VAL A 433 -0.29 -13.89 -3.13
CA VAL A 433 -0.53 -12.44 -3.17
C VAL A 433 -1.89 -12.14 -2.56
N PHE A 434 -1.94 -11.14 -1.68
CA PHE A 434 -3.15 -10.71 -1.00
C PHE A 434 -3.39 -9.21 -1.12
N SER A 435 -4.66 -8.83 -1.22
CA SER A 435 -5.17 -7.49 -0.95
C SER A 435 -5.16 -7.28 0.57
N VAL A 436 -4.28 -6.43 1.08
CA VAL A 436 -4.14 -6.16 2.51
C VAL A 436 -4.49 -4.70 2.82
N PRO A 437 -5.52 -4.43 3.64
CA PRO A 437 -5.84 -3.08 4.06
C PRO A 437 -4.84 -2.60 5.12
N PHE A 438 -4.04 -1.59 4.80
CA PHE A 438 -3.08 -1.00 5.74
C PHE A 438 -3.53 0.34 6.33
N GLY A 439 -4.56 0.98 5.79
CA GLY A 439 -4.95 2.31 6.23
C GLY A 439 -6.05 2.91 5.36
N GLU A 440 -6.17 4.23 5.42
CA GLU A 440 -7.28 5.01 4.90
C GLU A 440 -7.40 5.11 3.37
N PHE A 441 -6.38 4.70 2.60
CA PHE A 441 -6.27 5.12 1.19
C PHE A 441 -6.10 4.02 0.14
N ALA A 442 -5.90 2.75 0.49
CA ALA A 442 -6.08 1.59 -0.41
C ALA A 442 -5.68 0.28 0.27
N ASP A 443 -6.29 -0.81 -0.20
CA ASP A 443 -5.69 -2.13 -0.09
C ASP A 443 -4.38 -2.18 -0.89
N ARG A 444 -3.36 -2.83 -0.32
CA ARG A 444 -2.05 -2.99 -0.98
C ARG A 444 -1.80 -4.44 -1.37
N PRO A 445 -1.16 -4.71 -2.51
CA PRO A 445 -0.85 -6.06 -2.96
C PRO A 445 0.40 -6.59 -2.25
N VAL A 446 0.20 -7.41 -1.23
CA VAL A 446 1.29 -8.01 -0.45
C VAL A 446 1.56 -9.42 -0.95
N ALA A 447 2.80 -9.68 -1.37
CA ALA A 447 3.27 -11.02 -1.68
C ALA A 447 3.91 -11.67 -0.46
N ILE A 448 3.52 -12.92 -0.20
CA ILE A 448 4.06 -13.79 0.85
C ILE A 448 4.67 -15.01 0.16
N VAL A 449 5.99 -15.14 0.27
CA VAL A 449 6.77 -16.27 -0.25
C VAL A 449 7.29 -17.10 0.91
N MET A 450 7.09 -18.41 0.86
CA MET A 450 7.57 -19.35 1.87
C MET A 450 8.11 -20.63 1.23
N LEU A 451 9.29 -21.06 1.68
CA LEU A 451 9.95 -22.30 1.23
C LEU A 451 10.26 -23.17 2.44
N GLY A 452 10.02 -24.48 2.32
CA GLY A 452 10.31 -25.44 3.39
C GLY A 452 9.35 -25.34 4.59
N SER A 453 8.04 -25.28 4.35
CA SER A 453 7.02 -25.14 5.41
C SER A 453 6.33 -26.47 5.73
N ASP A 454 6.08 -26.72 7.02
CA ASP A 454 5.27 -27.86 7.49
C ASP A 454 3.76 -27.59 7.25
N ASP A 455 3.35 -26.34 7.41
CA ASP A 455 1.96 -25.88 7.27
C ASP A 455 1.87 -24.49 6.63
N ILE A 456 1.84 -24.46 5.30
CA ILE A 456 1.67 -23.23 4.51
C ILE A 456 0.36 -22.50 4.81
N ARG A 457 -0.71 -23.19 5.24
CA ARG A 457 -1.99 -22.52 5.52
C ARG A 457 -1.85 -21.64 6.75
N SER A 458 -1.30 -22.24 7.79
CA SER A 458 -1.14 -21.57 9.08
C SER A 458 -0.01 -20.54 9.02
N ASP A 459 1.13 -20.87 8.42
CA ASP A 459 2.27 -19.93 8.31
C ASP A 459 1.90 -18.66 7.52
N VAL A 460 1.27 -18.81 6.34
CA VAL A 460 0.88 -17.66 5.50
C VAL A 460 -0.17 -16.79 6.21
N GLU A 461 -1.18 -17.38 6.86
CA GLU A 461 -2.18 -16.59 7.59
C GLU A 461 -1.58 -15.85 8.78
N ARG A 462 -0.67 -16.49 9.53
CA ARG A 462 0.02 -15.82 10.64
C ARG A 462 0.80 -14.61 10.13
N MET A 463 1.54 -14.74 9.04
CA MET A 463 2.28 -13.62 8.45
C MET A 463 1.34 -12.55 7.87
N ARG A 464 0.27 -12.92 7.17
CA ARG A 464 -0.69 -11.97 6.60
C ARG A 464 -1.39 -11.13 7.68
N VAL A 465 -1.85 -11.79 8.75
CA VAL A 465 -2.49 -11.11 9.90
C VAL A 465 -1.48 -10.26 10.64
N TRP A 466 -0.26 -10.77 10.85
CA TRP A 466 0.81 -10.00 11.47
C TRP A 466 1.12 -8.73 10.67
N VAL A 467 1.37 -8.83 9.37
CA VAL A 467 1.62 -7.68 8.49
C VAL A 467 0.47 -6.66 8.58
N LYS A 468 -0.78 -7.09 8.41
CA LYS A 468 -1.96 -6.21 8.53
C LYS A 468 -2.00 -5.46 9.87
N ASN A 469 -1.70 -6.15 10.97
CA ASN A 469 -1.85 -5.60 12.32
C ASN A 469 -0.65 -4.77 12.78
N ASN A 470 0.48 -4.82 12.07
CA ASN A 470 1.73 -4.19 12.48
C ASN A 470 2.14 -2.99 11.63
N PHE A 471 1.55 -2.82 10.45
CA PHE A 471 1.92 -1.77 9.53
C PHE A 471 0.73 -0.90 9.14
N TYR A 472 1.03 0.36 8.80
CA TYR A 472 0.12 1.36 8.26
C TYR A 472 0.73 1.94 7.00
N TYR A 473 -0.06 2.23 5.97
CA TYR A 473 0.39 2.84 4.71
C TYR A 473 -0.36 4.16 4.49
N GLY A 474 0.37 5.27 4.41
CA GLY A 474 -0.20 6.61 4.34
C GLY A 474 0.88 7.67 4.12
N THR A 475 0.50 8.92 3.89
CA THR A 475 1.43 10.04 4.04
C THR A 475 1.89 10.10 5.49
N LYS A 476 3.12 10.56 5.73
CA LYS A 476 3.70 10.71 7.08
C LYS A 476 2.60 11.21 8.03
N PRO A 477 2.21 10.43 9.06
CA PRO A 477 1.23 10.94 10.02
C PRO A 477 1.77 12.29 10.51
N LEU A 478 0.94 13.34 10.43
CA LEU A 478 1.15 14.60 11.15
C LEU A 478 1.72 14.22 12.51
N GLU A 479 2.98 14.60 12.74
CA GLU A 479 3.87 14.04 13.75
C GLU A 479 3.11 13.40 14.90
N SER A 480 2.89 12.09 14.83
CA SER A 480 2.77 11.31 16.05
C SER A 480 4.15 11.43 16.68
N GLN A 481 4.27 12.38 17.60
CA GLN A 481 5.34 12.43 18.60
C GLN A 481 5.78 11.00 18.91
N PRO A 482 7.08 10.67 18.83
CA PRO A 482 7.55 9.33 19.15
C PRO A 482 6.95 8.94 20.49
N LYS A 483 6.19 7.84 20.57
CA LYS A 483 5.92 7.22 21.87
C LYS A 483 7.28 6.88 22.45
N PRO A 484 7.74 7.58 23.50
CA PRO A 484 8.81 7.01 24.25
C PRO A 484 8.24 5.76 24.94
N LEU A 485 9.05 4.72 25.08
CA LEU A 485 8.87 3.74 26.15
C LEU A 485 9.04 4.47 27.49
N PHE A 486 8.06 5.27 27.87
CA PHE A 486 7.83 5.68 29.24
C PHE A 486 6.50 5.08 29.65
N THR A 487 6.54 4.33 30.75
CA THR A 487 5.40 4.16 31.65
C THR A 487 4.50 5.38 31.56
N ARG A 488 3.27 5.21 31.05
CA ARG A 488 2.26 6.28 30.98
C ARG A 488 2.10 6.83 32.40
N SER A 489 2.79 7.92 32.70
CA SER A 489 2.37 8.81 33.77
C SER A 489 1.09 9.41 33.24
N ALA A 490 -0.02 9.23 33.96
CA ALA A 490 -1.24 9.95 33.67
C ALA A 490 -0.91 11.45 33.70
N SER A 491 -0.78 12.08 32.53
CA SER A 491 -0.72 13.53 32.45
C SER A 491 -2.01 14.07 33.05
N LYS A 492 -1.86 14.99 34.01
CA LYS A 492 -2.95 15.79 34.59
C LYS A 492 -3.01 17.17 33.95
N GLU A 493 -2.30 17.41 32.84
CA GLU A 493 -2.33 18.71 32.19
C GLU A 493 -3.76 19.00 31.70
N PRO A 494 -4.34 20.15 32.10
CA PRO A 494 -5.66 20.51 31.66
C PRO A 494 -5.64 20.81 30.15
N PHE A 495 -6.73 20.48 29.48
CA PHE A 495 -6.91 20.77 28.05
C PHE A 495 -8.38 21.09 27.77
N SER A 496 -8.67 21.61 26.57
CA SER A 496 -10.00 22.08 26.23
C SER A 496 -10.45 21.67 24.83
N LEU A 497 -11.73 21.33 24.72
CA LEU A 497 -12.42 21.06 23.47
C LEU A 497 -13.47 22.15 23.24
N LEU A 498 -13.57 22.67 22.02
CA LEU A 498 -14.53 23.71 21.65
C LEU A 498 -15.50 23.18 20.61
N PHE A 499 -16.78 23.48 20.79
CA PHE A 499 -17.85 23.05 19.90
C PHE A 499 -18.60 24.26 19.37
N VAL A 500 -18.85 24.29 18.07
CA VAL A 500 -19.60 25.35 17.40
C VAL A 500 -20.75 24.79 16.57
N GLY A 501 -21.66 25.68 16.18
CA GLY A 501 -22.87 25.38 15.42
C GLY A 501 -22.66 25.08 13.94
N ASP A 502 -23.73 25.26 13.17
CA ASP A 502 -23.78 24.97 11.74
C ASP A 502 -22.99 25.99 10.90
N ILE A 503 -22.13 25.47 10.01
CA ILE A 503 -21.36 26.24 9.03
C ILE A 503 -21.87 25.91 7.62
N MET A 504 -22.48 26.90 6.97
CA MET A 504 -22.93 26.87 5.57
C MET A 504 -22.48 28.16 4.87
N MET A 505 -21.39 28.07 4.11
CA MET A 505 -20.75 29.21 3.43
C MET A 505 -21.11 29.28 1.94
N ASN A 506 -22.38 29.06 1.62
CA ASN A 506 -22.93 29.18 0.26
C ASN A 506 -24.07 30.23 0.24
N ARG A 507 -24.75 30.41 -0.88
CA ARG A 507 -25.91 31.31 -1.03
C ARG A 507 -25.61 32.74 -0.55
N GLY A 508 -26.33 33.25 0.46
CA GLY A 508 -26.16 34.61 0.96
C GLY A 508 -24.77 34.88 1.52
N VAL A 509 -24.16 33.89 2.19
CA VAL A 509 -22.81 34.01 2.76
C VAL A 509 -21.78 34.20 1.67
N GLU A 510 -21.81 33.34 0.65
CA GLU A 510 -20.94 33.46 -0.52
C GLU A 510 -21.15 34.80 -1.24
N GLY A 511 -22.41 35.22 -1.42
CA GLY A 511 -22.73 36.52 -2.02
C GLY A 511 -22.08 37.70 -1.29
N VAL A 512 -22.09 37.68 0.06
CA VAL A 512 -21.42 38.70 0.88
C VAL A 512 -19.91 38.61 0.77
N ILE A 513 -19.32 37.40 0.81
CA ILE A 513 -17.86 37.20 0.65
C ILE A 513 -17.38 37.77 -0.70
N GLN A 514 -18.10 37.49 -1.78
CA GLN A 514 -17.74 38.00 -3.10
C GLN A 514 -17.89 39.52 -3.18
N LYS A 515 -18.98 40.07 -2.65
CA LYS A 515 -19.31 41.49 -2.77
C LYS A 515 -18.50 42.40 -1.84
N GLU A 516 -18.34 42.00 -0.58
CA GLU A 516 -17.77 42.84 0.49
C GLU A 516 -16.30 42.51 0.77
N ALA A 517 -15.87 41.28 0.48
CA ALA A 517 -14.51 40.82 0.77
C ALA A 517 -13.70 40.42 -0.47
N GLY A 518 -14.23 40.65 -1.67
CA GLY A 518 -13.53 40.38 -2.94
C GLY A 518 -13.16 38.90 -3.14
N GLY A 519 -13.97 37.99 -2.60
CA GLY A 519 -13.71 36.54 -2.67
C GLY A 519 -12.77 36.02 -1.58
N ASN A 520 -12.48 36.80 -0.54
CA ASN A 520 -11.70 36.33 0.61
C ASN A 520 -12.55 35.44 1.53
N TRP A 521 -12.35 34.13 1.45
CA TRP A 521 -13.08 33.13 2.23
C TRP A 521 -12.83 33.19 3.75
N ASP A 522 -11.80 33.89 4.22
CA ASP A 522 -11.55 34.09 5.66
C ASP A 522 -12.51 35.12 6.29
N PHE A 523 -13.22 35.88 5.46
CA PHE A 523 -14.04 37.00 5.88
C PHE A 523 -15.06 36.67 7.00
N PRO A 524 -15.80 35.55 6.95
CA PRO A 524 -16.72 35.20 8.03
C PRO A 524 -16.05 34.96 9.38
N PHE A 525 -14.79 34.54 9.41
CA PHE A 525 -14.09 34.18 10.65
C PHE A 525 -13.34 35.33 11.32
N GLN A 526 -13.30 36.52 10.71
CA GLN A 526 -12.43 37.63 11.13
C GLN A 526 -12.57 38.03 12.61
N PHE A 527 -13.77 37.92 13.18
CA PHE A 527 -14.04 38.31 14.57
C PHE A 527 -13.98 37.16 15.58
N ILE A 528 -13.80 35.92 15.14
CA ILE A 528 -13.91 34.74 16.01
C ILE A 528 -12.73 33.75 15.88
N ALA A 529 -11.92 33.85 14.82
CA ALA A 529 -10.80 32.93 14.59
C ALA A 529 -9.79 32.89 15.76
N GLY A 530 -9.64 33.99 16.51
CA GLY A 530 -8.82 34.00 17.72
C GLY A 530 -9.38 33.10 18.82
N ASP A 531 -10.71 33.10 19.00
CA ASP A 531 -11.40 32.29 20.00
C ASP A 531 -11.41 30.81 19.64
N LEU A 532 -11.58 30.50 18.34
CA LEU A 532 -11.51 29.13 17.83
C LEU A 532 -10.13 28.51 18.06
N ARG A 533 -9.05 29.26 17.82
CA ARG A 533 -7.66 28.80 18.05
C ARG A 533 -7.27 28.73 19.54
N ASN A 534 -8.11 29.21 20.45
CA ASN A 534 -7.85 29.23 21.90
C ASN A 534 -8.29 27.92 22.61
N ALA A 535 -8.73 26.93 21.84
CA ALA A 535 -8.96 25.57 22.33
C ALA A 535 -7.90 24.61 21.78
N ASP A 536 -7.69 23.49 22.46
CA ASP A 536 -6.76 22.46 21.97
C ASP A 536 -7.33 21.69 20.78
N MET A 537 -8.68 21.61 20.68
CA MET A 537 -9.39 21.12 19.49
C MET A 537 -10.75 21.81 19.34
N THR A 538 -11.11 22.13 18.10
CA THR A 538 -12.40 22.72 17.73
C THR A 538 -13.18 21.82 16.77
N PHE A 539 -14.48 21.66 17.05
CA PHE A 539 -15.40 20.85 16.28
C PHE A 539 -16.61 21.66 15.78
N ALA A 540 -17.00 21.47 14.51
CA ALA A 540 -18.15 22.13 13.89
C ALA A 540 -19.03 21.15 13.08
N ASN A 541 -20.26 21.54 12.72
CA ASN A 541 -21.00 20.85 11.65
C ASN A 541 -20.82 21.60 10.33
N LEU A 542 -20.38 20.89 9.29
CA LEU A 542 -20.20 21.45 7.95
C LEU A 542 -21.39 21.04 7.09
N GLU A 543 -22.33 21.96 6.92
CA GLU A 543 -23.67 21.66 6.40
C GLU A 543 -23.73 21.83 4.88
N GLY A 544 -23.26 20.80 4.17
CA GLY A 544 -23.26 20.72 2.71
C GLY A 544 -21.93 20.24 2.13
N PRO A 545 -21.90 19.84 0.85
CA PRO A 545 -20.66 19.48 0.17
C PRO A 545 -19.81 20.72 -0.13
N VAL A 546 -18.50 20.54 -0.09
CA VAL A 546 -17.48 21.52 -0.49
C VAL A 546 -16.77 21.01 -1.74
N SER A 547 -17.26 21.42 -2.90
CA SER A 547 -16.81 20.87 -4.18
C SER A 547 -17.18 21.78 -5.34
N ASP A 548 -16.39 21.72 -6.41
CA ASP A 548 -16.68 22.27 -7.73
C ASP A 548 -17.28 21.22 -8.69
N LYS A 549 -17.45 19.98 -8.23
CA LYS A 549 -17.98 18.83 -8.99
C LYS A 549 -19.43 18.50 -8.62
N GLY A 550 -19.94 17.41 -9.20
CA GLY A 550 -21.26 16.86 -8.93
C GLY A 550 -22.39 17.48 -9.73
N VAL A 551 -23.59 16.97 -9.49
CA VAL A 551 -24.82 17.40 -10.17
C VAL A 551 -25.86 17.70 -9.10
N ASP A 552 -26.38 18.92 -9.12
CA ASP A 552 -27.48 19.37 -8.26
C ASP A 552 -28.64 18.37 -8.29
N LYS A 553 -29.06 17.92 -7.11
CA LYS A 553 -30.19 17.01 -6.93
C LYS A 553 -31.54 17.73 -6.91
N HIS A 554 -31.53 19.06 -7.08
CA HIS A 554 -32.72 19.91 -7.12
C HIS A 554 -33.57 19.77 -5.86
N ASN A 555 -32.91 19.70 -4.70
CA ASN A 555 -33.58 19.82 -3.41
C ASN A 555 -34.14 21.25 -3.28
N LEU A 556 -35.14 21.45 -2.41
CA LEU A 556 -35.75 22.76 -2.19
C LEU A 556 -34.68 23.83 -1.84
N TYR A 557 -33.65 23.39 -1.10
CA TYR A 557 -32.43 24.13 -0.84
C TYR A 557 -31.25 23.19 -1.11
N SER A 558 -30.51 23.43 -2.19
CA SER A 558 -29.30 22.66 -2.53
C SER A 558 -28.06 23.50 -2.20
N PHE A 559 -27.21 23.02 -1.29
CA PHE A 559 -25.96 23.67 -0.94
C PHE A 559 -24.78 23.07 -1.70
N ARG A 560 -23.87 23.92 -2.18
CA ARG A 560 -22.52 23.52 -2.59
C ARG A 560 -21.57 24.66 -2.37
N MET A 561 -20.74 24.52 -1.36
CA MET A 561 -19.74 25.50 -0.99
C MET A 561 -18.53 25.44 -1.92
N ASP A 562 -17.93 26.60 -2.18
CA ASP A 562 -16.71 26.71 -2.97
C ASP A 562 -15.55 26.00 -2.27
N PRO A 563 -14.68 25.27 -3.02
CA PRO A 563 -13.53 24.59 -2.42
C PRO A 563 -12.58 25.46 -1.60
N GLY A 564 -12.52 26.77 -1.86
CA GLY A 564 -11.68 27.72 -1.15
C GLY A 564 -12.00 27.85 0.35
N ILE A 565 -13.19 27.44 0.80
CA ILE A 565 -13.55 27.53 2.22
C ILE A 565 -12.76 26.58 3.11
N ILE A 566 -12.16 25.52 2.55
CA ILE A 566 -11.50 24.47 3.34
C ILE A 566 -10.26 25.03 4.05
N GLU A 567 -9.45 25.83 3.35
CA GLU A 567 -8.30 26.47 3.97
C GLU A 567 -8.76 27.54 4.98
N SER A 568 -9.85 28.26 4.70
CA SER A 568 -10.42 29.24 5.63
C SER A 568 -10.89 28.61 6.95
N ILE A 569 -11.61 27.48 6.90
CA ILE A 569 -12.07 26.74 8.09
C ILE A 569 -10.88 26.23 8.91
N LYS A 570 -9.87 25.67 8.23
CA LYS A 570 -8.63 25.21 8.86
C LYS A 570 -7.88 26.36 9.53
N ASP A 571 -7.63 27.43 8.78
CA ASP A 571 -6.88 28.58 9.25
C ASP A 571 -7.62 29.25 10.40
N ALA A 572 -8.95 29.30 10.37
CA ALA A 572 -9.77 29.78 11.48
C ALA A 572 -9.60 28.96 12.77
N GLY A 573 -9.06 27.75 12.70
CA GLY A 573 -8.77 26.89 13.86
C GLY A 573 -9.83 25.81 14.10
N VAL A 574 -10.51 25.34 13.05
CA VAL A 574 -11.41 24.18 13.13
C VAL A 574 -10.65 22.91 12.73
N ASP A 575 -10.61 21.93 13.63
CA ASP A 575 -9.82 20.71 13.44
C ASP A 575 -10.65 19.55 12.90
N VAL A 576 -11.93 19.47 13.33
CA VAL A 576 -12.83 18.35 13.01
C VAL A 576 -14.21 18.86 12.61
N VAL A 577 -14.77 18.32 11.54
CA VAL A 577 -16.15 18.63 11.12
C VAL A 577 -17.05 17.40 11.07
N SER A 578 -18.32 17.57 11.43
CA SER A 578 -19.36 16.60 11.07
C SER A 578 -19.71 16.76 9.59
N LEU A 579 -19.78 15.64 8.88
CA LEU A 579 -20.38 15.54 7.55
C LEU A 579 -21.73 14.79 7.56
N ALA A 580 -22.18 14.31 8.73
CA ALA A 580 -23.42 13.58 8.86
C ALA A 580 -24.60 14.55 9.02
N ASN A 581 -25.04 15.15 7.92
CA ASN A 581 -26.20 16.06 7.86
C ASN A 581 -27.02 15.86 6.57
N ASN A 582 -28.20 16.49 6.54
CA ASN A 582 -29.16 16.43 5.43
C ASN A 582 -28.63 16.98 4.10
N HIS A 583 -27.75 17.99 4.14
CA HIS A 583 -27.32 18.74 2.96
C HIS A 583 -26.05 18.22 2.29
N VAL A 584 -25.26 17.37 2.95
CA VAL A 584 -23.97 16.88 2.42
C VAL A 584 -24.08 16.17 1.05
N GLY A 585 -25.28 15.70 0.70
CA GLY A 585 -25.59 14.99 -0.54
C GLY A 585 -26.23 15.82 -1.65
N ASP A 586 -26.41 17.13 -1.48
CA ASP A 586 -27.20 17.98 -2.38
C ASP A 586 -26.71 18.01 -3.83
N TRP A 587 -25.40 17.80 -4.05
CA TRP A 587 -24.78 17.70 -5.38
C TRP A 587 -24.36 16.28 -5.75
N GLY A 588 -24.95 15.30 -5.06
CA GLY A 588 -24.73 13.89 -5.27
C GLY A 588 -23.43 13.35 -4.67
N ARG A 589 -23.27 12.04 -4.83
CA ARG A 589 -22.16 11.26 -4.26
C ARG A 589 -20.78 11.71 -4.72
N GLU A 590 -20.66 12.21 -5.95
CA GLU A 590 -19.40 12.73 -6.47
C GLU A 590 -18.91 13.96 -5.67
N ALA A 591 -19.78 14.95 -5.45
CA ALA A 591 -19.45 16.14 -4.66
C ALA A 591 -19.17 15.77 -3.19
N PHE A 592 -19.94 14.85 -2.62
CA PHE A 592 -19.72 14.31 -1.28
C PHE A 592 -18.33 13.65 -1.14
N GLU A 593 -17.97 12.76 -2.06
CA GLU A 593 -16.66 12.08 -2.04
C GLU A 593 -15.51 13.05 -2.31
N ASP A 594 -15.71 14.04 -3.18
CA ASP A 594 -14.74 15.10 -3.42
C ASP A 594 -14.51 15.96 -2.17
N THR A 595 -15.59 16.28 -1.44
CA THR A 595 -15.54 16.99 -0.14
C THR A 595 -14.67 16.23 0.86
N MET A 596 -14.91 14.93 1.03
CA MET A 596 -14.10 14.07 1.91
C MET A 596 -12.62 14.09 1.52
N ARG A 597 -12.30 13.98 0.22
CA ARG A 597 -10.91 14.03 -0.26
C ARG A 597 -10.24 15.38 0.03
N ARG A 598 -10.96 16.49 -0.16
CA ARG A 598 -10.40 17.84 0.03
C ARG A 598 -10.16 18.15 1.51
N LEU A 599 -11.09 17.79 2.40
CA LEU A 599 -10.92 17.95 3.85
C LEU A 599 -9.66 17.21 4.34
N ARG A 600 -9.50 15.93 3.96
CA ARG A 600 -8.28 15.16 4.33
C ARG A 600 -7.00 15.81 3.82
N ARG A 601 -6.99 16.31 2.58
CA ARG A 601 -5.81 17.01 2.00
C ARG A 601 -5.43 18.27 2.78
N ALA A 602 -6.42 19.01 3.25
CA ALA A 602 -6.19 20.22 4.05
C ALA A 602 -5.89 19.93 5.53
N SER A 603 -5.84 18.67 5.94
CA SER A 603 -5.70 18.24 7.34
C SER A 603 -6.87 18.63 8.26
N VAL A 604 -8.03 18.98 7.70
CA VAL A 604 -9.28 19.09 8.45
C VAL A 604 -9.93 17.72 8.47
N GLN A 605 -10.07 17.15 9.65
CA GLN A 605 -10.62 15.82 9.81
C GLN A 605 -12.14 15.85 9.84
N TYR A 606 -12.78 14.71 9.65
CA TYR A 606 -14.24 14.65 9.72
C TYR A 606 -14.76 13.40 10.40
N ALA A 607 -16.02 13.45 10.83
CA ALA A 607 -16.75 12.34 11.44
C ALA A 607 -18.11 12.12 10.75
N GLY A 608 -18.63 10.89 10.87
CA GLY A 608 -19.97 10.52 10.41
C GLY A 608 -20.13 10.29 8.91
N ALA A 609 -19.02 10.24 8.16
CA ALA A 609 -18.96 9.96 6.74
C ALA A 609 -17.82 8.96 6.45
N GLY A 610 -17.97 8.14 5.41
CA GLY A 610 -16.93 7.16 5.04
C GLY A 610 -17.09 6.60 3.64
N TRP A 611 -16.10 5.83 3.18
CA TRP A 611 -16.13 5.12 1.89
C TRP A 611 -16.97 3.83 1.93
N ASN A 612 -17.38 3.43 3.14
CA ASN A 612 -18.29 2.35 3.43
C ASN A 612 -18.92 2.56 4.82
N LYS A 613 -19.88 1.70 5.17
CA LYS A 613 -20.60 1.73 6.44
C LYS A 613 -19.68 1.64 7.66
N ALA A 614 -18.63 0.82 7.61
CA ALA A 614 -17.73 0.61 8.75
C ALA A 614 -16.93 1.87 9.07
N GLU A 615 -16.46 2.58 8.04
CA GLU A 615 -15.79 3.86 8.20
C GLU A 615 -16.73 4.96 8.70
N ALA A 616 -17.94 5.06 8.11
CA ALA A 616 -18.89 6.11 8.46
C ALA A 616 -19.29 6.09 9.95
N ILE A 617 -19.30 4.91 10.58
CA ILE A 617 -19.62 4.73 12.00
C ILE A 617 -18.37 4.59 12.89
N SER A 618 -17.17 4.76 12.35
CA SER A 618 -15.91 4.69 13.12
C SER A 618 -15.54 6.06 13.69
N ALA A 619 -14.88 6.07 14.86
CA ALA A 619 -14.51 7.30 15.54
C ALA A 619 -13.20 7.87 14.99
N THR A 620 -13.22 9.11 14.53
CA THR A 620 -12.01 9.87 14.21
C THR A 620 -11.36 10.31 15.51
N SER A 621 -10.12 9.88 15.77
CA SER A 621 -9.55 9.92 17.12
C SER A 621 -8.17 10.59 17.17
N PHE A 622 -7.95 11.44 18.18
CA PHE A 622 -6.76 12.28 18.35
C PHE A 622 -6.16 12.12 19.74
N ASP A 623 -4.86 12.36 19.87
CA ASP A 623 -4.20 12.47 21.17
C ASP A 623 -4.07 13.95 21.55
N VAL A 624 -4.85 14.38 22.54
CA VAL A 624 -4.90 15.76 23.05
C VAL A 624 -4.33 15.77 24.45
N LYS A 625 -3.15 16.38 24.63
CA LYS A 625 -2.45 16.50 25.94
C LYS A 625 -2.34 15.17 26.71
N GLY A 626 -2.19 14.05 25.98
CA GLY A 626 -2.05 12.70 26.55
C GLY A 626 -3.37 11.93 26.75
N LYS A 627 -4.50 12.47 26.29
CA LYS A 627 -5.81 11.82 26.27
C LYS A 627 -6.26 11.52 24.86
N ARG A 628 -6.81 10.34 24.64
CA ARG A 628 -7.39 9.95 23.36
C ARG A 628 -8.83 10.46 23.26
N VAL A 629 -9.09 11.40 22.38
CA VAL A 629 -10.41 12.00 22.13
C VAL A 629 -10.95 11.48 20.79
N GLY A 630 -12.07 10.78 20.82
CA GLY A 630 -12.74 10.24 19.62
C GLY A 630 -14.01 11.01 19.27
N TYR A 631 -14.26 11.22 17.98
CA TYR A 631 -15.44 11.90 17.44
C TYR A 631 -16.25 10.95 16.55
N LEU A 632 -17.53 10.81 16.87
CA LEU A 632 -18.55 10.15 16.05
C LEU A 632 -19.59 11.18 15.63
N ALA A 633 -20.21 11.01 14.47
CA ALA A 633 -21.32 11.85 14.05
C ALA A 633 -22.40 11.04 13.33
N PHE A 634 -23.67 11.41 13.52
CA PHE A 634 -24.81 10.74 12.91
C PHE A 634 -25.87 11.74 12.45
N SER A 635 -26.52 11.44 11.33
CA SER A 635 -27.69 12.19 10.87
C SER A 635 -28.98 11.45 11.24
N ASP A 636 -29.90 12.10 11.96
CA ASP A 636 -31.29 11.64 12.14
C ASP A 636 -32.23 12.26 11.09
N VAL A 637 -31.76 13.28 10.36
CA VAL A 637 -32.50 14.01 9.34
C VAL A 637 -31.75 13.89 8.02
N GLY A 638 -32.11 12.90 7.19
CA GLY A 638 -31.67 12.76 5.79
C GLY A 638 -30.17 12.93 5.46
N PRO A 639 -29.80 12.89 4.17
CA PRO A 639 -30.56 12.24 3.11
C PRO A 639 -30.33 10.73 3.19
N THR A 640 -31.41 9.95 3.36
CA THR A 640 -31.33 8.49 3.49
C THR A 640 -30.76 7.81 2.24
N GLY A 641 -30.89 8.43 1.06
CA GLY A 641 -30.28 7.97 -0.19
C GLY A 641 -28.75 8.05 -0.22
N LEU A 642 -28.14 8.78 0.71
CA LEU A 642 -26.68 8.85 0.90
C LEU A 642 -26.21 8.05 2.12
N ALA A 643 -27.04 7.19 2.69
CA ALA A 643 -26.60 6.28 3.76
C ALA A 643 -25.43 5.41 3.28
N ALA A 644 -24.41 5.26 4.12
CA ALA A 644 -23.26 4.42 3.82
C ALA A 644 -23.66 2.94 3.74
N GLY A 645 -23.16 2.24 2.72
CA GLY A 645 -23.35 0.80 2.52
C GLY A 645 -22.05 0.02 2.66
N ASP A 646 -22.09 -1.31 2.57
CA ASP A 646 -20.90 -2.15 2.76
C ASP A 646 -19.78 -1.87 1.73
N ALA A 647 -20.16 -1.43 0.51
CA ALA A 647 -19.24 -1.04 -0.55
C ALA A 647 -19.64 0.29 -1.22
N ALA A 648 -20.40 1.12 -0.49
CA ALA A 648 -20.84 2.41 -0.97
C ALA A 648 -20.50 3.47 0.08
N SER A 649 -19.90 4.57 -0.39
CA SER A 649 -19.63 5.73 0.44
C SER A 649 -20.93 6.27 1.05
N GLY A 650 -20.85 7.15 2.04
CA GLY A 650 -22.03 7.81 2.57
C GLY A 650 -21.89 8.24 4.02
N ILE A 651 -23.02 8.65 4.58
CA ILE A 651 -23.09 9.10 5.98
C ILE A 651 -23.66 8.03 6.91
N ALA A 652 -23.34 8.17 8.20
CA ALA A 652 -23.92 7.38 9.26
C ALA A 652 -25.33 7.91 9.63
N ILE A 653 -26.35 7.06 9.45
CA ILE A 653 -27.73 7.38 9.83
C ILE A 653 -28.00 6.91 11.26
N ALA A 654 -28.65 7.77 12.05
CA ALA A 654 -28.90 7.54 13.46
C ALA A 654 -30.02 6.51 13.69
N SER A 655 -29.70 5.42 14.38
CA SER A 655 -30.66 4.60 15.13
C SER A 655 -30.09 4.39 16.53
N VAL A 656 -30.95 4.07 17.51
CA VAL A 656 -30.46 3.82 18.88
C VAL A 656 -29.44 2.67 18.88
N GLU A 657 -29.70 1.62 18.13
CA GLU A 657 -28.85 0.43 18.02
C GLU A 657 -27.51 0.75 17.36
N VAL A 658 -27.54 1.48 16.24
CA VAL A 658 -26.32 1.88 15.51
C VAL A 658 -25.46 2.78 16.36
N VAL A 659 -26.06 3.81 16.99
CA VAL A 659 -25.36 4.74 17.88
C VAL A 659 -24.72 3.98 19.03
N GLN A 660 -25.49 3.19 19.77
CA GLN A 660 -24.95 2.49 20.93
C GLN A 660 -23.85 1.49 20.55
N SER A 661 -24.00 0.78 19.43
CA SER A 661 -22.97 -0.14 18.94
C SER A 661 -21.67 0.58 18.59
N ALA A 662 -21.77 1.67 17.83
CA ALA A 662 -20.61 2.47 17.41
C ALA A 662 -19.91 3.11 18.61
N VAL A 663 -20.66 3.69 19.55
CA VAL A 663 -20.10 4.30 20.76
C VAL A 663 -19.42 3.26 21.64
N ARG A 664 -20.04 2.09 21.87
CA ARG A 664 -19.42 1.02 22.66
C ARG A 664 -18.11 0.54 22.03
N GLN A 665 -18.10 0.34 20.72
CA GLN A 665 -16.88 -0.05 20.01
C GLN A 665 -15.79 1.03 20.11
N ALA A 666 -16.15 2.30 19.90
CA ALA A 666 -15.19 3.39 19.95
C ALA A 666 -14.66 3.64 21.37
N LYS A 667 -15.43 3.28 22.41
CA LYS A 667 -15.06 3.55 23.81
C LYS A 667 -13.86 2.74 24.26
N GLU A 668 -13.67 1.56 23.71
CA GLU A 668 -12.51 0.70 24.01
C GLU A 668 -11.17 1.36 23.62
N ALA A 669 -11.19 2.23 22.60
CA ALA A 669 -10.01 2.87 22.05
C ALA A 669 -9.82 4.33 22.50
N ASN A 670 -10.81 4.94 23.18
CA ASN A 670 -10.84 6.38 23.47
C ASN A 670 -11.09 6.68 24.96
N ASP A 671 -10.31 7.60 25.51
CA ASP A 671 -10.48 8.10 26.88
C ASP A 671 -11.77 8.94 26.96
N ILE A 672 -11.97 9.83 25.98
CA ILE A 672 -13.14 10.71 25.86
C ILE A 672 -13.78 10.49 24.49
N LEU A 673 -15.11 10.36 24.47
CA LEU A 673 -15.90 10.24 23.25
C LEU A 673 -16.87 11.40 23.12
N VAL A 674 -16.83 12.04 21.97
CA VAL A 674 -17.77 13.06 21.51
C VAL A 674 -18.68 12.42 20.46
N VAL A 675 -19.98 12.60 20.60
CA VAL A 675 -20.97 12.16 19.61
C VAL A 675 -21.76 13.36 19.11
N SER A 676 -21.66 13.65 17.82
CA SER A 676 -22.42 14.69 17.16
C SER A 676 -23.71 14.12 16.56
N PHE A 677 -24.80 14.87 16.64
CA PHE A 677 -26.05 14.56 15.94
C PHE A 677 -26.55 15.75 15.13
N HIS A 678 -26.92 15.51 13.89
CA HIS A 678 -27.75 16.41 13.11
C HIS A 678 -29.22 15.93 13.21
N PHE A 679 -30.00 16.55 14.11
CA PHE A 679 -31.29 16.02 14.56
C PHE A 679 -32.26 17.08 15.13
N GLY A 680 -33.52 16.71 15.32
CA GLY A 680 -34.54 17.60 15.88
C GLY A 680 -35.38 18.28 14.79
N ASP A 681 -36.16 19.26 15.21
CA ASP A 681 -37.09 19.98 14.34
C ASP A 681 -36.59 21.42 14.16
N GLU A 682 -36.57 21.91 12.91
CA GLU A 682 -36.12 23.27 12.59
C GLU A 682 -36.85 24.34 13.44
N TYR A 683 -36.07 25.29 13.95
CA TYR A 683 -36.50 26.47 14.72
C TYR A 683 -37.21 26.19 16.04
N GLN A 684 -37.26 24.94 16.50
CA GLN A 684 -37.79 24.63 17.82
C GLN A 684 -36.74 24.90 18.90
N GLN A 685 -37.05 25.80 19.84
CA GLN A 685 -36.14 26.14 20.96
C GLN A 685 -36.01 25.03 22.02
N ASN A 686 -36.90 24.03 22.01
CA ASN A 686 -36.90 22.93 22.97
C ASN A 686 -36.57 21.59 22.27
N PRO A 687 -35.71 20.75 22.86
CA PRO A 687 -35.34 19.47 22.26
C PRO A 687 -36.50 18.48 22.28
N SER A 688 -36.68 17.79 21.16
CA SER A 688 -37.71 16.78 20.97
C SER A 688 -37.44 15.50 21.79
N LYS A 689 -38.47 14.68 22.00
CA LYS A 689 -38.32 13.37 22.66
C LYS A 689 -37.31 12.48 21.93
N ARG A 690 -37.25 12.59 20.60
CA ARG A 690 -36.34 11.81 19.75
C ARG A 690 -34.89 12.23 19.99
N GLN A 691 -34.60 13.54 20.02
CA GLN A 691 -33.28 14.07 20.36
C GLN A 691 -32.82 13.58 21.73
N ARG A 692 -33.68 13.68 22.75
CA ARG A 692 -33.38 13.18 24.11
C ARG A 692 -33.05 11.69 24.14
N THR A 693 -33.82 10.89 23.40
CA THR A 693 -33.61 9.43 23.31
C THR A 693 -32.24 9.09 22.71
N LEU A 694 -31.89 9.69 21.57
CA LEU A 694 -30.60 9.44 20.91
C LEU A 694 -29.42 9.91 21.74
N ALA A 695 -29.50 11.13 22.27
CA ALA A 695 -28.42 11.73 23.03
C ALA A 695 -28.12 10.95 24.31
N ARG A 696 -29.15 10.60 25.09
CA ARG A 696 -28.96 9.80 26.30
C ARG A 696 -28.46 8.39 25.97
N ALA A 697 -28.95 7.76 24.90
CA ALA A 697 -28.45 6.45 24.48
C ALA A 697 -26.96 6.47 24.10
N ALA A 698 -26.45 7.57 23.55
CA ALA A 698 -25.02 7.74 23.31
C ALA A 698 -24.23 7.86 24.62
N ILE A 699 -24.69 8.65 25.60
CA ILE A 699 -24.06 8.75 26.91
C ILE A 699 -24.06 7.38 27.62
N ASP A 700 -25.21 6.70 27.68
CA ASP A 700 -25.37 5.37 28.29
C ASP A 700 -24.43 4.32 27.65
N ALA A 701 -24.05 4.52 26.39
CA ALA A 701 -23.14 3.62 25.66
C ALA A 701 -21.65 3.94 25.88
N GLY A 702 -21.32 5.07 26.52
CA GLY A 702 -19.94 5.45 26.87
C GLY A 702 -19.47 6.80 26.30
N ALA A 703 -20.35 7.57 25.64
CA ALA A 703 -20.01 8.93 25.24
C ALA A 703 -19.90 9.85 26.46
N ARG A 704 -18.99 10.83 26.41
CA ARG A 704 -18.80 11.83 27.46
C ARG A 704 -19.48 13.16 27.11
N ILE A 705 -19.54 13.46 25.82
CA ILE A 705 -20.11 14.68 25.26
C ILE A 705 -21.04 14.29 24.11
N VAL A 706 -22.22 14.91 24.06
CA VAL A 706 -23.10 14.91 22.90
C VAL A 706 -23.31 16.34 22.42
N VAL A 707 -23.13 16.59 21.13
CA VAL A 707 -23.31 17.90 20.49
C VAL A 707 -24.38 17.78 19.40
N GLY A 708 -25.37 18.66 19.45
CA GLY A 708 -26.48 18.72 18.51
C GLY A 708 -26.38 19.88 17.54
N HIS A 709 -26.89 19.64 16.34
CA HIS A 709 -26.99 20.53 15.18
C HIS A 709 -28.32 20.29 14.47
N HIS A 710 -28.70 21.13 13.50
CA HIS A 710 -29.95 21.10 12.69
C HIS A 710 -31.07 22.08 13.06
N PRO A 711 -31.46 22.28 14.33
CA PRO A 711 -32.59 23.18 14.64
C PRO A 711 -32.35 24.65 14.23
N HIS A 712 -31.12 25.03 13.87
CA HIS A 712 -30.68 26.39 13.53
C HIS A 712 -30.87 27.44 14.64
N VAL A 713 -31.31 27.01 15.82
CA VAL A 713 -31.47 27.82 17.03
C VAL A 713 -30.81 27.10 18.21
N VAL A 714 -30.34 27.86 19.20
CA VAL A 714 -29.73 27.28 20.42
C VAL A 714 -30.80 26.54 21.23
N GLN A 715 -30.49 25.33 21.69
CA GLN A 715 -31.33 24.54 22.59
C GLN A 715 -30.61 24.29 23.94
N SER A 716 -31.37 23.80 24.92
CA SER A 716 -30.87 23.56 26.28
C SER A 716 -29.65 22.63 26.35
N VAL A 717 -28.80 22.83 27.35
CA VAL A 717 -27.75 21.88 27.75
C VAL A 717 -28.25 21.01 28.90
N GLU A 718 -27.98 19.71 28.85
CA GLU A 718 -28.36 18.72 29.87
C GLU A 718 -27.12 17.96 30.35
N GLU A 719 -26.88 17.95 31.66
CA GLU A 719 -25.95 17.00 32.28
C GLU A 719 -26.69 15.70 32.59
N TYR A 720 -26.16 14.57 32.12
CA TYR A 720 -26.82 13.27 32.23
C TYR A 720 -25.78 12.16 32.39
N ASP A 721 -25.93 11.31 33.40
CA ASP A 721 -25.02 10.21 33.77
C ASP A 721 -23.52 10.60 33.75
N GLY A 722 -23.24 11.80 34.27
CA GLY A 722 -21.92 12.41 34.29
C GLY A 722 -21.49 13.04 32.97
N GLY A 723 -22.08 12.70 31.82
CA GLY A 723 -21.82 13.36 30.54
C GLY A 723 -22.60 14.67 30.35
N VAL A 724 -22.29 15.39 29.28
CA VAL A 724 -22.98 16.63 28.88
C VAL A 724 -23.58 16.50 27.49
N ILE A 725 -24.81 16.98 27.34
CA ILE A 725 -25.59 16.96 26.11
C ILE A 725 -25.95 18.41 25.74
N MET A 726 -25.41 18.91 24.64
CA MET A 726 -25.85 20.17 24.02
C MET A 726 -26.81 19.81 22.90
N TYR A 727 -28.11 20.10 23.04
CA TYR A 727 -29.10 19.62 22.08
C TYR A 727 -29.11 20.38 20.74
N SER A 728 -28.64 21.62 20.73
CA SER A 728 -28.40 22.39 19.50
C SER A 728 -27.52 23.59 19.84
N LEU A 729 -26.47 23.80 19.06
CA LEU A 729 -25.62 25.00 19.16
C LEU A 729 -26.10 26.15 18.26
N GLY A 730 -27.15 25.93 17.46
CA GLY A 730 -27.66 26.90 16.50
C GLY A 730 -26.71 27.13 15.31
N ASN A 731 -26.92 28.23 14.61
CA ASN A 731 -26.05 28.62 13.50
C ASN A 731 -24.71 29.19 14.01
N PHE A 732 -23.62 28.92 13.28
CA PHE A 732 -22.33 29.58 13.47
C PHE A 732 -22.03 30.56 12.33
N ILE A 733 -22.09 30.06 11.08
CA ILE A 733 -22.04 30.88 9.86
C ILE A 733 -23.16 30.38 8.95
N PHE A 734 -24.21 31.19 8.78
CA PHE A 734 -25.38 30.83 8.00
C PHE A 734 -26.14 32.06 7.52
N ASP A 735 -26.87 31.97 6.41
CA ASP A 735 -27.61 33.08 5.80
C ASP A 735 -29.08 33.27 6.25
N GLN A 736 -29.50 32.56 7.31
CA GLN A 736 -30.87 32.59 7.82
C GLN A 736 -31.15 33.83 8.70
N ASN A 737 -31.16 35.02 8.12
CA ASN A 737 -31.32 36.28 8.85
C ASN A 737 -32.77 36.74 9.11
N PHE A 738 -33.74 35.83 9.03
CA PHE A 738 -35.16 36.16 9.17
C PHE A 738 -35.65 36.23 10.63
N SER A 739 -34.88 35.75 11.61
CA SER A 739 -35.18 35.89 13.04
C SER A 739 -33.92 36.17 13.86
N GLU A 740 -34.11 36.69 15.08
CA GLU A 740 -33.01 36.90 16.04
C GLU A 740 -32.44 35.56 16.53
N ASP A 741 -33.30 34.56 16.72
CA ASP A 741 -32.92 33.23 17.20
C ASP A 741 -31.98 32.50 16.23
N THR A 742 -32.17 32.65 14.92
CA THR A 742 -31.29 32.03 13.90
C THR A 742 -30.02 32.83 13.63
N MET A 743 -29.96 34.07 14.13
CA MET A 743 -28.78 34.93 14.13
C MET A 743 -28.03 34.89 15.46
N SER A 744 -28.46 34.03 16.38
CA SER A 744 -27.82 33.78 17.67
C SER A 744 -27.34 32.32 17.70
N GLY A 745 -26.12 32.11 18.17
CA GLY A 745 -25.51 30.79 18.28
C GLY A 745 -24.83 30.60 19.63
N MET A 746 -24.32 29.39 19.85
CA MET A 746 -23.59 29.07 21.06
C MET A 746 -22.29 28.35 20.71
N MET A 747 -21.16 28.91 21.13
CA MET A 747 -19.92 28.15 21.26
C MET A 747 -19.89 27.53 22.66
N VAL A 748 -19.40 26.31 22.79
CA VAL A 748 -19.23 25.69 24.12
C VAL A 748 -17.82 25.17 24.25
N LYS A 749 -17.05 25.77 25.16
CA LYS A 749 -15.72 25.28 25.55
C LYS A 749 -15.87 24.34 26.74
N ILE A 750 -15.35 23.12 26.61
CA ILE A 750 -15.31 22.14 27.68
C ILE A 750 -13.86 21.94 28.09
N GLU A 751 -13.56 22.25 29.34
CA GLU A 751 -12.22 22.08 29.91
C GLU A 751 -12.16 20.78 30.70
N PHE A 752 -11.04 20.07 30.58
CA PHE A 752 -10.81 18.77 31.18
C PHE A 752 -9.62 18.81 32.13
N GLU A 753 -9.75 18.13 33.26
CA GLU A 753 -8.63 17.74 34.12
C GLU A 753 -8.49 16.22 34.10
N GLY A 754 -7.53 15.73 33.32
CA GLY A 754 -7.43 14.30 33.04
C GLY A 754 -8.60 13.83 32.16
N ASP A 755 -9.47 12.96 32.66
CA ASP A 755 -10.67 12.46 31.94
C ASP A 755 -11.98 13.09 32.44
N LYS A 756 -11.90 13.95 33.46
CA LYS A 756 -13.06 14.61 34.06
C LYS A 756 -13.29 15.96 33.41
N ILE A 757 -14.55 16.27 33.14
CA ILE A 757 -14.96 17.62 32.77
C ILE A 757 -14.77 18.50 34.01
N ALA A 758 -13.91 19.50 33.90
CA ALA A 758 -13.63 20.48 34.94
C ALA A 758 -14.56 21.71 34.80
N ALA A 759 -14.82 22.14 33.57
CA ALA A 759 -15.73 23.24 33.28
C ALA A 759 -16.45 23.03 31.94
N ILE A 760 -17.68 23.53 31.87
CA ILE A 760 -18.45 23.70 30.63
C ILE A 760 -18.74 25.20 30.56
N ILE A 761 -18.21 25.86 29.54
CA ILE A 761 -18.22 27.32 29.38
C ILE A 761 -19.01 27.63 28.10
N PRO A 762 -20.32 27.92 28.23
CA PRO A 762 -21.12 28.45 27.14
C PRO A 762 -20.65 29.87 26.80
N MET A 763 -20.49 30.14 25.51
CA MET A 763 -19.99 31.38 24.94
C MET A 763 -21.00 31.80 23.85
N PRO A 764 -22.02 32.60 24.21
CA PRO A 764 -23.00 33.07 23.25
C PRO A 764 -22.35 33.86 22.12
N ILE A 765 -22.79 33.62 20.89
CA ILE A 765 -22.37 34.38 19.72
C ILE A 765 -23.55 35.05 19.06
N THR A 766 -23.30 36.23 18.50
CA THR A 766 -24.21 36.91 17.58
C THR A 766 -23.62 36.89 16.20
N ILE A 767 -24.47 36.65 15.20
CA ILE A 767 -24.12 36.71 13.78
C ILE A 767 -24.56 38.08 13.28
N ASN A 768 -23.65 38.82 12.65
CA ASN A 768 -24.00 40.13 12.10
C ASN A 768 -24.70 40.00 10.73
N LYS A 769 -25.12 41.13 10.13
CA LYS A 769 -25.80 41.14 8.82
C LYS A 769 -24.93 40.68 7.65
N SER A 770 -23.61 40.66 7.82
CA SER A 770 -22.62 40.13 6.87
C SER A 770 -22.25 38.67 7.21
N TYR A 771 -23.03 38.01 8.06
CA TYR A 771 -22.88 36.60 8.44
C TYR A 771 -21.58 36.27 9.18
N GLN A 772 -21.00 37.25 9.86
CA GLN A 772 -19.79 37.06 10.66
C GLN A 772 -20.20 36.86 12.14
N PRO A 773 -19.86 35.71 12.75
CA PRO A 773 -20.04 35.50 14.19
C PRO A 773 -19.05 36.33 15.00
N SER A 774 -19.51 36.82 16.14
CA SER A 774 -18.70 37.41 17.20
C SER A 774 -19.25 37.02 18.57
N LEU A 775 -18.39 36.90 19.58
CA LEU A 775 -18.85 36.70 20.95
C LEU A 775 -19.75 37.86 21.39
N GLU A 776 -20.84 37.55 22.07
CA GLU A 776 -21.59 38.58 22.78
C GLU A 776 -20.68 39.22 23.83
N THR A 777 -20.35 40.49 23.64
CA THR A 777 -19.82 41.29 24.74
C THR A 777 -20.93 41.40 25.78
N GLY A 778 -20.76 40.77 26.93
CA GLY A 778 -21.74 40.84 28.01
C GLY A 778 -22.09 42.30 28.36
N PRO A 779 -23.22 42.55 29.05
CA PRO A 779 -23.60 43.89 29.45
C PRO A 779 -22.57 44.43 30.47
N GLY A 780 -21.59 45.20 29.99
CA GLY A 780 -20.51 45.75 30.81
C GLY A 780 -19.40 46.36 29.96
N GLY A 781 -19.64 47.56 29.42
CA GLY A 781 -18.68 48.32 28.63
C GLY A 781 -19.15 49.73 28.28
N ASP A 782 -19.88 50.39 29.18
CA ASP A 782 -20.05 51.85 29.30
C ASP A 782 -19.89 52.22 30.77
#